data_AF-A0A6S7GDF3-F1
#
_entry.id   AF-A0A6S7GDF3-F1
#
_cell.length_a   1.000
_cell.length_b   1.000
_cell.length_c   1.000
_cell.angle_alpha   90.00
_cell.angle_beta   90.00
_cell.angle_gamma   90.00
#
_symmetry.space_group_name_H-M   'P 1'
#
loop_
_entity.id
_entity.type
_entity.pdbx_description
1 polymer ?
#
loop_
_entity_poly.entity_id
_entity_poly.type
_entity_poly.pdbx_seq_one_letter_code
_entity_poly.pdbx_strand_id
1 'polypeptide(L)'
;MEVDRSTQVLKAPLVLWVRTFNATALADLTDLVDGYALNQIMTEIDPTFFGMTFVHSNVFGDINLRVHNLEHLLRSMKNYYKEKLQQVIVMDTPDVFVMANDPESDESIDELNKILLLILGCAVQCERKEFFVEKITTMDESIQEELVVHIREITEKLDKVFSFHEVATLSHDELLSYCERMYDQMILLVDQRDSTAEEMHQLLADRSFMSKEVNENVSRVSSPPLSPTNSEFILAEKAKLRRATEELEEKNLLIQELRDELESNKVTLEKLLQENKSLSEMSRFVNAYRDQLDVLKIKAEKANKLENEILKYKEKLMEMDVLKKRKEELEEQNEILYNTKVVLEKQINTLNPKADKLVETERQVGRLKKDLKDVNEEKRALQTRNKYLLDENAVLLLDVQNSSSEVSSLNLELNMMKGKEDAGEGTCLANEYNQISSTQLLKLENENHRLKVMIAELTQHKSTAVPQAIVPEEEVQSEAYEQTTEHVEGVSEEAEVRVVERHSSMRKTLPGKELSVVREKLKQKEEFANKISESLSAMEQENSELQDRIQQVMNQKRRSDQLIQRKGEDVTELERRLEEVSAERQKCEAILRQKSREINELTNSLSELKEDKERSVEAAEKKTKDLHDLKERMDVLLSEKENMGDNLTTKDKKLVDLENRLQRVHEANTELAETLESQRDKITSQEKRVAEVMSSAKEEERKYSETIREKDKRVKEFERRISQLIEVESELERLNYQLKQKDRKSDGFLKTIEDKDQEIVQLENRLEDASSTNNKLIYNLDLRDKKVESLEQRLEKAESKAEKQESNDDRARREVLETKDDKILELESRLEDALTNCKKLQHTLKVKDEKIVSLETRLEDAHVFELECNKMTKSLDEKKIRIAQLESRLDEVSGESHKLSCDLQLKETKVKALEERVRILEGEKHENEVIRRSLKEKEDNVVFLGEKLKSCMEELAVLENRIEEANSQNRKLQHSVKMKEERIVNLETSVLELEEVTSHSQKMKQIIQQKEEKIRAMEQKVDEYEEASRQCERLTQKLTDQEERTTVLNNRMSELEEHENNNKRLKLMVTQKDDRVKYLEQSLQDTQIKCTNLENEIAKVHSKYEEKVKRSLEDVDTHRIRRNESVRRREEQIKSLEKSRSKLETVLHAQEGHIQSLQDRLEGSVSDRNKLGTNISKKEAIINQLETKILELEESTGETKKSNELIKKKDETIKRYEDRVREVELVLARTKTTNREKDEKIDALQKR
;
A
#
# COMPACT_ATOMS: atom_id res chain seq x y z
N MET A 1 29.13 42.21 49.66
CA MET A 1 27.65 42.09 49.66
C MET A 1 27.20 40.75 49.03
N GLU A 2 28.07 39.75 48.90
CA GLU A 2 27.78 38.45 48.24
C GLU A 2 27.35 37.34 49.22
N VAL A 3 27.38 37.58 50.54
CA VAL A 3 27.17 36.52 51.56
C VAL A 3 25.68 36.27 51.90
N ASP A 4 24.73 37.03 51.34
CA ASP A 4 23.31 36.99 51.79
C ASP A 4 22.37 36.18 50.88
N ARG A 5 22.81 35.77 49.66
CA ARG A 5 21.96 35.08 48.68
C ARG A 5 21.84 33.57 48.88
N SER A 6 22.91 32.86 49.25
CA SER A 6 22.84 31.41 49.53
C SER A 6 21.87 31.10 50.68
N THR A 7 21.84 31.97 51.70
CA THR A 7 20.85 31.94 52.79
C THR A 7 19.42 32.28 52.35
N GLN A 8 19.26 33.06 51.28
CA GLN A 8 17.96 33.40 50.69
C GLN A 8 17.42 32.25 49.81
N VAL A 9 18.28 31.55 49.08
CA VAL A 9 17.94 30.35 48.29
C VAL A 9 17.52 29.19 49.19
N LEU A 10 18.17 29.01 50.34
CA LEU A 10 17.75 28.03 51.35
C LEU A 10 16.37 28.34 51.96
N LYS A 11 15.82 29.53 51.72
CA LYS A 11 14.45 29.93 52.09
C LYS A 11 13.49 29.97 50.90
N ALA A 12 13.94 29.60 49.70
CA ALA A 12 13.09 29.56 48.52
C ALA A 12 12.01 28.47 48.68
N PRO A 13 10.78 28.70 48.18
CA PRO A 13 9.64 27.79 48.36
C PRO A 13 9.93 26.35 47.93
N LEU A 14 10.59 26.16 46.78
CA LEU A 14 10.94 24.84 46.23
C LEU A 14 11.93 24.10 47.14
N VAL A 15 12.92 24.79 47.70
CA VAL A 15 13.91 24.21 48.62
C VAL A 15 13.26 23.86 49.97
N LEU A 16 12.38 24.72 50.47
CA LEU A 16 11.60 24.46 51.69
C LEU A 16 10.66 23.27 51.52
N TRP A 17 10.07 23.10 50.34
CA TRP A 17 9.25 21.92 50.02
C TRP A 17 10.09 20.64 49.99
N VAL A 18 11.25 20.65 49.34
CA VAL A 18 12.16 19.50 49.31
C VAL A 18 12.61 19.06 50.71
N ARG A 19 12.76 20.00 51.65
CA ARG A 19 13.08 19.68 53.06
C ARG A 19 12.00 18.87 53.79
N THR A 20 10.78 18.77 53.26
CA THR A 20 9.70 17.96 53.84
C THR A 20 9.86 16.45 53.57
N PHE A 21 10.87 16.05 52.79
CA PHE A 21 11.20 14.66 52.52
C PHE A 21 12.14 14.11 53.61
N ASN A 22 11.81 12.92 54.14
CA ASN A 22 12.52 12.31 55.29
C ASN A 22 13.95 11.84 54.95
N ALA A 23 14.32 11.80 53.66
CA ALA A 23 15.58 11.25 53.17
C ALA A 23 16.78 12.22 53.29
N THR A 24 16.59 13.47 53.69
CA THR A 24 17.58 14.53 53.49
C THR A 24 17.74 15.45 54.70
N ALA A 25 18.83 15.30 55.44
CA ALA A 25 19.31 16.33 56.37
C ALA A 25 20.02 17.42 55.56
N LEU A 26 19.25 18.30 54.91
CA LEU A 26 19.74 19.39 54.07
C LEU A 26 20.33 20.51 54.92
N ALA A 27 21.64 20.47 55.16
CA ALA A 27 22.37 21.48 55.90
C ALA A 27 22.84 22.62 54.98
N ASP A 28 23.21 22.29 53.73
CA ASP A 28 23.77 23.22 52.75
C ASP A 28 23.22 23.00 51.33
N LEU A 29 23.35 23.99 50.46
CA LEU A 29 22.95 23.93 49.05
C LEU A 29 23.74 22.84 48.29
N THR A 30 24.98 22.60 48.69
CA THR A 30 25.84 21.56 48.13
C THR A 30 25.26 20.15 48.29
N ASP A 31 24.40 19.93 49.28
CA ASP A 31 23.75 18.64 49.53
C ASP A 31 22.64 18.33 48.49
N LEU A 32 22.16 19.34 47.73
CA LEU A 32 21.26 19.13 46.59
C LEU A 32 22.03 18.93 45.29
N VAL A 33 23.13 19.67 45.15
CA VAL A 33 23.95 19.71 43.92
C VAL A 33 24.84 18.46 43.78
N ASP A 34 24.97 17.63 44.81
CA ASP A 34 25.60 16.31 44.71
C ASP A 34 24.76 15.26 43.94
N GLY A 35 23.49 15.59 43.69
CA GLY A 35 22.50 14.77 43.00
C GLY A 35 22.01 13.55 43.79
N TYR A 36 22.59 13.20 44.94
CA TYR A 36 22.21 12.02 45.71
C TYR A 36 20.83 12.22 46.36
N ALA A 37 20.66 13.32 47.10
CA ALA A 37 19.42 13.71 47.75
C ALA A 37 18.22 13.73 46.79
N LEU A 38 18.41 14.37 45.63
CA LEU A 38 17.37 14.52 44.62
C LEU A 38 16.95 13.19 43.98
N ASN A 39 17.89 12.28 43.72
CA ASN A 39 17.56 10.94 43.23
C ASN A 39 16.81 10.10 44.28
N GLN A 40 17.10 10.26 45.58
CA GLN A 40 16.32 9.61 46.64
C GLN A 40 14.88 10.11 46.70
N ILE A 41 14.69 11.42 46.52
CA ILE A 41 13.36 12.04 46.45
C ILE A 41 12.56 11.49 45.27
N MET A 42 13.19 11.33 44.10
CA MET A 42 12.52 10.70 42.94
C MET A 42 12.07 9.26 43.24
N THR A 43 12.91 8.49 43.95
CA THR A 43 12.54 7.14 44.44
C THR A 43 11.39 7.17 45.44
N GLU A 44 11.30 8.19 46.30
CA GLU A 44 10.13 8.37 47.18
C GLU A 44 8.87 8.71 46.36
N ILE A 45 8.98 9.53 45.32
CA ILE A 45 7.88 9.94 44.43
C ILE A 45 7.26 8.74 43.70
N ASP A 46 8.07 7.96 43.00
CA ASP A 46 7.61 6.73 42.35
C ASP A 46 8.64 5.59 42.50
N PRO A 47 8.52 4.76 43.56
CA PRO A 47 9.45 3.66 43.79
C PRO A 47 9.47 2.62 42.67
N THR A 48 8.39 2.53 41.89
CA THR A 48 8.29 1.53 40.81
C THR A 48 9.08 1.95 39.58
N PHE A 49 9.17 3.26 39.31
CA PHE A 49 9.90 3.80 38.17
C PHE A 49 11.36 4.10 38.51
N PHE A 50 11.65 4.63 39.70
CA PHE A 50 13.00 5.07 40.09
C PHE A 50 13.74 4.09 41.01
N GLY A 51 13.11 3.00 41.46
CA GLY A 51 13.65 2.11 42.51
C GLY A 51 14.81 1.18 42.11
N MET A 52 15.19 1.09 40.83
CA MET A 52 16.31 0.24 40.37
C MET A 52 17.64 1.01 40.23
N THR A 53 17.67 2.28 40.65
CA THR A 53 18.81 3.15 40.40
C THR A 53 19.86 3.08 41.51
N PHE A 54 21.10 2.78 41.15
CA PHE A 54 22.27 2.97 42.02
C PHE A 54 22.88 4.35 41.76
N VAL A 55 22.88 5.22 42.78
CA VAL A 55 23.57 6.52 42.77
C VAL A 55 24.67 6.55 43.84
N HIS A 56 25.73 7.32 43.58
CA HIS A 56 26.84 7.43 44.51
C HIS A 56 26.46 8.30 45.71
N SER A 57 26.45 7.72 46.92
CA SER A 57 26.14 8.43 48.17
C SER A 57 27.28 9.26 48.74
N ASN A 58 28.52 8.96 48.31
CA ASN A 58 29.75 9.48 48.88
C ASN A 58 30.54 10.24 47.81
N VAL A 59 30.02 11.39 47.38
CA VAL A 59 30.57 12.16 46.26
C VAL A 59 31.83 12.94 46.67
N PHE A 60 31.98 13.33 47.95
CA PHE A 60 33.17 13.99 48.54
C PHE A 60 33.76 15.16 47.72
N GLY A 61 32.93 15.88 46.95
CA GLY A 61 33.38 16.96 46.08
C GLY A 61 34.00 16.53 44.74
N ASP A 62 33.95 15.24 44.37
CA ASP A 62 34.33 14.78 43.04
C ASP A 62 33.30 15.24 42.01
N ILE A 63 33.74 16.16 41.13
CA ILE A 63 32.92 16.76 40.07
C ILE A 63 32.35 15.67 39.15
N ASN A 64 33.11 14.62 38.82
CA ASN A 64 32.64 13.59 37.89
C ASN A 64 31.50 12.76 38.48
N LEU A 65 31.58 12.46 39.78
CA LEU A 65 30.51 11.75 40.48
C LEU A 65 29.26 12.65 40.65
N ARG A 66 29.43 13.96 40.87
CA ARG A 66 28.30 14.92 40.85
C ARG A 66 27.62 14.97 39.49
N VAL A 67 28.40 15.16 38.41
CA VAL A 67 27.90 15.16 37.03
C VAL A 67 27.16 13.86 36.76
N HIS A 68 27.74 12.71 37.13
CA HIS A 68 27.11 11.41 36.93
C HIS A 68 25.73 11.30 37.62
N ASN A 69 25.65 11.67 38.91
CA ASN A 69 24.41 11.61 39.67
C ASN A 69 23.35 12.58 39.10
N LEU A 70 23.74 13.80 38.73
CA LEU A 70 22.85 14.82 38.17
C LEU A 70 22.38 14.49 36.73
N GLU A 71 23.27 13.98 35.87
CA GLU A 71 22.92 13.49 34.54
C GLU A 71 21.93 12.33 34.62
N HIS A 72 22.15 11.42 35.57
CA HIS A 72 21.24 10.32 35.82
C HIS A 72 19.86 10.83 36.23
N LEU A 73 19.80 11.76 37.20
CA LEU A 73 18.56 12.38 37.66
C LEU A 73 17.79 13.01 36.49
N LEU A 74 18.47 13.83 35.69
CA LEU A 74 17.89 14.54 34.56
C LEU A 74 17.34 13.57 33.51
N ARG A 75 18.10 12.50 33.20
CA ARG A 75 17.66 11.47 32.25
C ARG A 75 16.42 10.73 32.75
N SER A 76 16.40 10.35 34.02
CA SER A 76 15.28 9.65 34.63
C SER A 76 14.03 10.53 34.68
N MET A 77 14.16 11.82 35.00
CA MET A 77 13.04 12.77 34.94
C MET A 77 12.50 12.93 33.51
N LYS A 78 13.38 13.13 32.51
CA LYS A 78 12.97 13.23 31.10
C LYS A 78 12.17 12.01 30.65
N ASN A 79 12.62 10.81 31.04
CA ASN A 79 11.91 9.58 30.73
C ASN A 79 10.57 9.49 31.47
N TYR A 80 10.49 9.92 32.73
CA TYR A 80 9.24 9.90 33.49
C TYR A 80 8.17 10.82 32.87
N TYR A 81 8.53 12.06 32.53
CA TYR A 81 7.61 12.97 31.82
C TYR A 81 7.13 12.36 30.51
N LYS A 82 8.06 11.80 29.71
CA LYS A 82 7.74 11.25 28.40
C LYS A 82 6.90 9.96 28.45
N GLU A 83 7.31 9.00 29.27
CA GLU A 83 6.76 7.64 29.25
C GLU A 83 5.58 7.48 30.21
N LYS A 84 5.66 8.07 31.41
CA LYS A 84 4.61 7.94 32.42
C LYS A 84 3.57 9.05 32.30
N LEU A 85 4.02 10.31 32.25
CA LEU A 85 3.12 11.48 32.19
C LEU A 85 2.63 11.80 30.76
N GLN A 86 3.23 11.17 29.73
CA GLN A 86 2.93 11.44 28.31
C GLN A 86 3.04 12.95 27.97
N GLN A 87 4.08 13.56 28.52
CA GLN A 87 4.41 14.97 28.39
C GLN A 87 5.85 15.15 27.90
N VAL A 88 6.12 16.25 27.21
CA VAL A 88 7.47 16.66 26.76
C VAL A 88 7.89 17.88 27.56
N ILE A 89 9.11 17.87 28.10
CA ILE A 89 9.71 19.07 28.71
C ILE A 89 10.15 20.01 27.59
N VAL A 90 9.60 21.22 27.59
CA VAL A 90 9.74 22.23 26.53
C VAL A 90 10.70 23.36 26.94
N MET A 91 10.84 23.60 28.24
CA MET A 91 11.84 24.54 28.76
C MET A 91 13.27 24.10 28.49
N ASP A 92 14.19 25.06 28.55
CA ASP A 92 15.63 24.79 28.47
C ASP A 92 16.04 23.71 29.48
N THR A 93 16.77 22.72 28.98
CA THR A 93 17.23 21.58 29.80
C THR A 93 18.19 22.09 30.88
N PRO A 94 18.03 21.68 32.16
CA PRO A 94 18.96 22.05 33.22
C PRO A 94 20.41 21.68 32.90
N ASP A 95 21.34 22.63 33.04
CA ASP A 95 22.77 22.39 32.81
C ASP A 95 23.45 21.77 34.05
N VAL A 96 23.61 20.46 33.98
CA VAL A 96 24.24 19.66 35.03
C VAL A 96 25.74 19.93 35.20
N PHE A 97 26.43 20.46 34.18
CA PHE A 97 27.86 20.80 34.27
C PHE A 97 28.08 22.11 35.01
N VAL A 98 27.24 23.12 34.80
CA VAL A 98 27.29 24.38 35.57
C VAL A 98 27.05 24.09 37.04
N MET A 99 26.01 23.31 37.35
CA MET A 99 25.71 22.88 38.71
C MET A 99 26.87 22.10 39.36
N ALA A 100 27.44 21.14 38.63
CA ALA A 100 28.51 20.30 39.18
C ALA A 100 29.87 21.00 39.27
N ASN A 101 30.15 22.05 38.50
CA ASN A 101 31.44 22.74 38.54
C ASN A 101 31.46 23.88 39.56
N ASP A 102 30.40 24.68 39.63
CA ASP A 102 30.33 25.83 40.54
C ASP A 102 28.98 25.87 41.31
N PRO A 103 28.82 25.03 42.35
CA PRO A 103 27.55 24.86 43.06
C PRO A 103 26.97 26.13 43.68
N GLU A 104 27.82 27.09 44.05
CA GLU A 104 27.45 28.33 44.73
C GLU A 104 27.19 29.50 43.76
N SER A 105 27.41 29.31 42.46
CA SER A 105 27.15 30.34 41.46
C SER A 105 25.66 30.64 41.31
N ASP A 106 25.34 31.89 40.96
CA ASP A 106 23.97 32.32 40.64
C ASP A 106 23.39 31.47 39.49
N GLU A 107 24.22 31.11 38.49
CA GLU A 107 23.82 30.25 37.37
C GLU A 107 23.48 28.83 37.84
N SER A 108 24.29 28.22 38.72
CA SER A 108 24.00 26.90 39.32
C SER A 108 22.70 26.89 40.12
N ILE A 109 22.41 27.97 40.85
CA ILE A 109 21.17 28.13 41.61
C ILE A 109 19.96 28.16 40.66
N ASP A 110 20.06 28.87 39.53
CA ASP A 110 19.00 28.93 38.53
C ASP A 110 18.77 27.56 37.86
N GLU A 111 19.85 26.83 37.53
CA GLU A 111 19.74 25.46 37.01
C GLU A 111 19.15 24.48 38.03
N LEU A 112 19.51 24.62 39.31
CA LEU A 112 18.93 23.84 40.40
C LEU A 112 17.43 24.11 40.53
N ASN A 113 16.99 25.37 40.44
CA ASN A 113 15.57 25.72 40.48
C ASN A 113 14.78 25.05 39.36
N LYS A 114 15.34 24.92 38.15
CA LYS A 114 14.71 24.17 37.05
C LYS A 114 14.56 22.68 37.39
N ILE A 115 15.58 22.05 37.99
CA ILE A 115 15.50 20.66 38.45
C ILE A 115 14.41 20.52 39.53
N LEU A 116 14.40 21.39 40.53
CA LEU A 116 13.42 21.33 41.62
C LEU A 116 11.98 21.52 41.12
N LEU A 117 11.78 22.41 40.15
CA LEU A 117 10.49 22.62 39.49
C LEU A 117 10.03 21.36 38.75
N LEU A 118 10.93 20.67 38.05
CA LEU A 118 10.63 19.40 37.38
C LEU A 118 10.29 18.28 38.37
N ILE A 119 11.00 18.20 39.50
CA ILE A 119 10.71 17.24 40.58
C ILE A 119 9.34 17.52 41.20
N LEU A 120 8.99 18.79 41.43
CA LEU A 120 7.67 19.19 41.88
C LEU A 120 6.57 18.75 40.90
N GLY A 121 6.78 18.97 39.60
CA GLY A 121 5.84 18.53 38.57
C GLY A 121 5.69 17.00 38.50
N CYS A 122 6.75 16.23 38.76
CA CYS A 122 6.66 14.78 38.95
C CYS A 122 5.82 14.42 40.17
N ALA A 123 6.07 15.07 41.32
CA ALA A 123 5.40 14.75 42.58
C ALA A 123 3.89 15.02 42.55
N VAL A 124 3.45 16.14 41.94
CA VAL A 124 2.03 16.52 41.89
C VAL A 124 1.25 15.83 40.77
N GLN A 125 1.94 15.14 39.86
CA GLN A 125 1.32 14.38 38.76
C GLN A 125 1.54 12.86 38.87
N CYS A 126 2.26 12.38 39.89
CA CYS A 126 2.46 10.95 40.11
C CYS A 126 1.19 10.24 40.62
N GLU A 127 1.22 8.91 40.67
CA GLU A 127 0.09 8.08 41.16
C GLU A 127 -0.27 8.35 42.63
N ARG A 128 0.68 8.84 43.43
CA ARG A 128 0.48 9.19 44.85
C ARG A 128 0.46 10.71 45.08
N LYS A 129 0.02 11.49 44.09
CA LYS A 129 0.03 12.96 44.14
C LYS A 129 -0.69 13.52 45.37
N GLU A 130 -1.76 12.88 45.85
CA GLU A 130 -2.53 13.34 47.02
C GLU A 130 -1.66 13.44 48.27
N PHE A 131 -0.74 12.48 48.46
CA PHE A 131 0.22 12.48 49.58
C PHE A 131 1.18 13.68 49.51
N PHE A 132 1.68 14.01 48.32
CA PHE A 132 2.62 15.13 48.15
C PHE A 132 1.91 16.48 48.20
N VAL A 133 0.69 16.57 47.68
CA VAL A 133 -0.16 17.76 47.80
C VAL A 133 -0.56 17.98 49.27
N GLU A 134 -0.89 16.92 50.03
CA GLU A 134 -1.16 17.02 51.47
C GLU A 134 0.06 17.57 52.22
N LYS A 135 1.27 17.08 51.93
CA LYS A 135 2.51 17.67 52.49
C LYS A 135 2.63 19.17 52.17
N ILE A 136 2.34 19.61 50.94
CA ILE A 136 2.34 21.04 50.59
C ILE A 136 1.33 21.82 51.44
N THR A 137 0.11 21.28 51.63
CA THR A 137 -0.93 21.94 52.45
C THR A 137 -0.61 22.03 53.95
N THR A 138 0.39 21.28 54.44
CA THR A 138 0.87 21.40 55.82
C THR A 138 1.94 22.48 56.01
N MET A 139 2.44 23.09 54.93
CA MET A 139 3.43 24.17 54.98
C MET A 139 2.78 25.53 55.33
N ASP A 140 3.58 26.58 55.55
CA ASP A 140 3.03 27.92 55.80
C ASP A 140 2.27 28.46 54.59
N GLU A 141 1.17 29.19 54.82
CA GLU A 141 0.25 29.70 53.77
C GLU A 141 0.98 30.53 52.70
N SER A 142 1.97 31.35 53.10
CA SER A 142 2.81 32.11 52.16
C SER A 142 3.61 31.22 51.22
N ILE A 143 4.13 30.09 51.69
CA ILE A 143 4.91 29.15 50.88
C ILE A 143 3.97 28.36 49.96
N GLN A 144 2.78 28.02 50.45
CA GLN A 144 1.75 27.35 49.65
C GLN A 144 1.35 28.19 48.45
N GLU A 145 1.09 29.50 48.63
CA GLU A 145 0.73 30.41 47.55
C GLU A 145 1.81 30.45 46.45
N GLU A 146 3.08 30.54 46.84
CA GLU A 146 4.21 30.53 45.89
C GLU A 146 4.39 29.16 45.20
N LEU A 147 4.25 28.05 45.93
CA LEU A 147 4.29 26.70 45.36
C LEU A 147 3.14 26.45 44.38
N VAL A 148 1.94 26.98 44.63
CA VAL A 148 0.80 26.88 43.70
C VAL A 148 1.08 27.62 42.39
N VAL A 149 1.88 28.70 42.41
CA VAL A 149 2.35 29.36 41.19
C VAL A 149 3.30 28.44 40.42
N HIS A 150 4.26 27.81 41.11
CA HIS A 150 5.19 26.85 40.48
C HIS A 150 4.51 25.58 39.96
N ILE A 151 3.47 25.09 40.65
CA ILE A 151 2.65 23.96 40.16
C ILE A 151 1.96 24.35 38.85
N ARG A 152 1.25 25.48 38.82
CA ARG A 152 0.61 25.96 37.57
C ARG A 152 1.63 26.19 36.46
N GLU A 153 2.81 26.70 36.81
CA GLU A 153 3.90 26.88 35.86
C GLU A 153 4.37 25.58 35.22
N ILE A 154 4.47 24.48 35.97
CA ILE A 154 4.94 23.21 35.42
C ILE A 154 3.83 22.31 34.85
N THR A 155 2.55 22.56 35.21
CA THR A 155 1.42 21.73 34.74
C THR A 155 0.56 22.40 33.66
N GLU A 156 0.44 23.73 33.65
CA GLU A 156 -0.50 24.45 32.76
C GLU A 156 0.20 25.28 31.68
N LYS A 157 1.46 25.69 31.90
CA LYS A 157 2.18 26.51 30.92
C LYS A 157 2.90 25.66 29.87
N LEU A 158 2.43 25.79 28.62
CA LEU A 158 2.93 25.05 27.46
C LEU A 158 4.38 25.37 27.07
N ASP A 159 4.96 26.50 27.50
CA ASP A 159 6.39 26.83 27.29
C ASP A 159 7.32 26.03 28.22
N LYS A 160 6.77 25.38 29.26
CA LYS A 160 7.55 24.58 30.21
C LYS A 160 7.37 23.09 29.97
N VAL A 161 6.13 22.63 29.87
CA VAL A 161 5.78 21.21 29.66
C VAL A 161 4.58 21.11 28.73
N PHE A 162 4.63 20.13 27.81
CA PHE A 162 3.62 19.93 26.78
C PHE A 162 2.99 18.54 26.88
N SER A 163 1.65 18.46 26.96
CA SER A 163 0.89 17.21 27.06
C SER A 163 0.34 16.77 25.71
N PHE A 164 0.63 15.52 25.29
CA PHE A 164 0.11 14.96 24.03
C PHE A 164 -1.41 14.74 24.06
N HIS A 165 -2.00 14.60 25.25
CA HIS A 165 -3.43 14.30 25.39
C HIS A 165 -4.33 15.53 25.19
N GLU A 166 -3.80 16.73 25.49
CA GLU A 166 -4.57 17.98 25.46
C GLU A 166 -4.82 18.50 24.05
N VAL A 167 -3.98 18.10 23.07
CA VAL A 167 -4.10 18.50 21.65
C VAL A 167 -5.45 18.11 21.05
N ALA A 168 -6.02 16.98 21.46
CA ALA A 168 -7.31 16.50 20.96
C ALA A 168 -8.51 17.27 21.52
N THR A 169 -8.31 18.05 22.58
CA THR A 169 -9.37 18.81 23.28
C THR A 169 -9.31 20.31 23.03
N LEU A 170 -8.26 20.81 22.36
CA LEU A 170 -8.11 22.23 22.03
C LEU A 170 -9.17 22.67 21.02
N SER A 171 -9.71 23.88 21.21
CA SER A 171 -10.52 24.53 20.18
C SER A 171 -9.68 24.88 18.95
N HIS A 172 -10.33 25.17 17.82
CA HIS A 172 -9.63 25.45 16.57
C HIS A 172 -8.68 26.65 16.67
N ASP A 173 -9.08 27.71 17.38
CA ASP A 173 -8.26 28.92 17.56
C ASP A 173 -7.09 28.70 18.52
N GLU A 174 -7.28 27.87 19.56
CA GLU A 174 -6.21 27.46 20.48
C GLU A 174 -5.20 26.53 19.79
N LEU A 175 -5.67 25.65 18.91
CA LEU A 175 -4.84 24.76 18.10
C LEU A 175 -4.01 25.54 17.08
N LEU A 176 -4.60 26.55 16.42
CA LEU A 176 -3.86 27.45 15.50
C LEU A 176 -2.79 28.24 16.25
N SER A 177 -3.17 28.88 17.36
CA SER A 177 -2.22 29.60 18.23
C SER A 177 -1.14 28.68 18.82
N TYR A 178 -1.45 27.39 18.96
CA TYR A 178 -0.48 26.36 19.35
C TYR A 178 0.47 25.99 18.21
N CYS A 179 -0.05 25.76 17.00
CA CYS A 179 0.76 25.47 15.82
C CYS A 179 1.73 26.60 15.49
N GLU A 180 1.30 27.86 15.63
CA GLU A 180 2.16 29.04 15.46
C GLU A 180 3.27 29.08 16.51
N ARG A 181 2.96 28.88 17.80
CA ARG A 181 3.99 28.83 18.85
C ARG A 181 4.96 27.66 18.69
N MET A 182 4.47 26.49 18.30
CA MET A 182 5.29 25.31 18.03
C MET A 182 6.21 25.55 16.82
N TYR A 183 5.71 26.24 15.80
CA TYR A 183 6.50 26.63 14.64
C TYR A 183 7.62 27.61 15.02
N ASP A 184 7.32 28.64 15.81
CA ASP A 184 8.31 29.59 16.32
C ASP A 184 9.36 28.88 17.19
N GLN A 185 8.93 27.94 18.03
CA GLN A 185 9.84 27.17 18.87
C GLN A 185 10.70 26.19 18.08
N MET A 186 10.17 25.59 17.01
CA MET A 186 10.97 24.79 16.08
C MET A 186 12.04 25.63 15.37
N ILE A 187 11.73 26.87 15.01
CA ILE A 187 12.72 27.80 14.44
C ILE A 187 13.83 28.08 15.44
N LEU A 188 13.47 28.43 16.68
CA LEU A 188 14.45 28.69 17.74
C LEU A 188 15.33 27.47 18.04
N LEU A 189 14.76 26.26 18.05
CA LEU A 189 15.53 25.02 18.25
C LEU A 189 16.50 24.74 17.09
N VAL A 190 16.11 25.07 15.86
CA VAL A 190 16.99 24.95 14.69
C VAL A 190 18.14 25.96 14.79
N ASP A 191 17.85 27.21 15.16
CA ASP A 191 18.87 28.25 15.36
C ASP A 191 19.83 27.89 16.51
N GLN A 192 19.31 27.41 17.65
CA GLN A 192 20.12 26.93 18.78
C GLN A 192 21.00 25.74 18.38
N ARG A 193 20.46 24.79 17.61
CA ARG A 193 21.24 23.65 17.11
C ARG A 193 22.38 24.12 16.21
N ASP A 194 22.10 25.04 15.31
CA ASP A 194 23.10 25.55 14.36
C ASP A 194 24.18 26.37 15.09
N SER A 195 23.81 27.19 16.07
CA SER A 195 24.75 27.90 16.96
C SER A 195 25.62 26.92 17.77
N THR A 196 25.01 25.88 18.37
CA THR A 196 25.76 24.87 19.14
C THR A 196 26.70 24.07 18.25
N ALA A 197 26.30 23.79 17.01
CA ALA A 197 27.15 23.12 16.03
C ALA A 197 28.37 23.99 15.67
N GLU A 198 28.19 25.30 15.50
CA GLU A 198 29.28 26.25 15.27
C GLU A 198 30.24 26.31 16.46
N GLU A 199 29.72 26.40 17.70
CA GLU A 199 30.54 26.37 18.92
C GLU A 199 31.30 25.05 19.07
N MET A 200 30.67 23.91 18.78
CA MET A 200 31.32 22.61 18.79
C MET A 200 32.45 22.55 17.75
N HIS A 201 32.23 23.09 16.55
CA HIS A 201 33.28 23.19 15.53
C HIS A 201 34.44 24.08 15.97
N GLN A 202 34.16 25.18 16.67
CA GLN A 202 35.17 26.08 17.24
C GLN A 202 35.98 25.40 18.35
N LEU A 203 35.32 24.73 19.31
CA LEU A 203 35.99 24.00 20.39
C LEU A 203 36.84 22.82 19.86
N LEU A 204 36.38 22.13 18.81
CA LEU A 204 37.17 21.09 18.14
C LEU A 204 38.40 21.67 17.44
N ALA A 205 38.28 22.86 16.84
CA ALA A 205 39.41 23.57 16.24
C ALA A 205 40.41 24.01 17.33
N ASP A 206 39.94 24.58 18.44
CA ASP A 206 40.78 25.04 19.54
C ASP A 206 41.48 23.87 20.26
N ARG A 207 40.81 22.72 20.42
CA ARG A 207 41.42 21.49 20.94
C ARG A 207 42.56 20.97 20.05
N SER A 208 42.42 21.11 18.73
CA SER A 208 43.48 20.74 17.77
C SER A 208 44.68 21.69 17.82
N PHE A 209 44.46 22.94 18.23
CA PHE A 209 45.49 23.96 18.42
C PHE A 209 46.25 23.77 19.74
N MET A 210 45.54 23.57 20.85
CA MET A 210 46.14 23.34 22.18
C MET A 210 46.96 22.04 22.24
N SER A 211 46.55 21.00 21.50
CA SER A 211 47.30 19.75 21.38
C SER A 211 48.67 19.94 20.68
N LYS A 212 48.82 20.98 19.84
CA LYS A 212 50.10 21.32 19.20
C LYS A 212 51.03 22.11 20.11
N GLU A 213 50.52 22.98 20.98
CA GLU A 213 51.35 23.79 21.90
C GLU A 213 51.97 22.97 23.04
N VAL A 214 51.28 21.93 23.54
CA VAL A 214 51.82 21.07 24.62
C VAL A 214 53.01 20.23 24.15
N ASN A 215 53.09 19.93 22.84
CA ASN A 215 54.14 19.07 22.28
C ASN A 215 55.44 19.83 21.93
N GLU A 216 55.40 21.16 21.79
CA GLU A 216 56.59 21.99 21.48
C GLU A 216 57.36 22.47 22.72
N ASN A 217 56.72 22.49 23.90
CA ASN A 217 57.33 23.05 25.12
C ASN A 217 58.19 22.08 25.95
N VAL A 218 58.29 20.79 25.56
CA VAL A 218 59.05 19.77 26.32
C VAL A 218 60.54 19.69 25.90
N SER A 219 60.97 20.37 24.83
CA SER A 219 62.34 20.22 24.26
C SER A 219 63.36 21.30 24.64
N ARG A 220 63.12 22.17 25.62
CA ARG A 220 64.07 23.25 26.00
C ARG A 220 64.42 23.30 27.48
N VAL A 221 65.23 22.35 27.95
CA VAL A 221 66.13 22.59 29.10
C VAL A 221 67.47 21.92 28.82
N SER A 222 68.45 22.72 28.36
CA SER A 222 69.88 22.36 28.32
C SER A 222 70.63 23.23 29.33
N SER A 223 71.33 22.59 30.24
CA SER A 223 72.16 23.18 31.31
C SER A 223 73.60 23.52 30.83
N PRO A 224 74.25 24.59 31.35
CA PRO A 224 75.67 24.93 31.09
C PRO A 224 76.64 24.50 32.23
N PRO A 225 77.98 24.59 32.03
CA PRO A 225 78.94 23.56 32.48
C PRO A 225 80.00 23.94 33.56
N LEU A 226 80.49 22.88 34.24
CA LEU A 226 81.86 22.55 34.74
C LEU A 226 82.67 23.48 35.67
N SER A 227 83.12 22.95 36.84
CA SER A 227 84.55 22.93 37.28
C SER A 227 84.78 22.07 38.56
N PRO A 228 86.02 21.62 38.88
CA PRO A 228 86.31 20.27 39.40
C PRO A 228 86.90 20.23 40.84
N THR A 229 86.30 19.44 41.74
CA THR A 229 87.01 18.81 42.88
C THR A 229 86.15 17.67 43.42
N ASN A 230 86.77 16.56 43.85
CA ASN A 230 86.21 15.43 44.63
C ASN A 230 86.14 14.08 43.89
N SER A 231 87.29 13.38 43.82
CA SER A 231 87.40 12.04 43.23
C SER A 231 86.65 10.93 43.99
N GLU A 232 86.37 11.08 45.29
CA GLU A 232 85.58 10.08 46.06
C GLU A 232 84.07 10.37 46.04
N PHE A 233 83.69 11.64 46.07
CA PHE A 233 82.29 12.04 45.87
C PHE A 233 81.82 11.65 44.46
N ILE A 234 82.65 11.85 43.42
CA ILE A 234 82.29 11.49 42.03
C ILE A 234 82.06 9.99 41.85
N LEU A 235 82.71 9.10 42.62
CA LEU A 235 82.45 7.65 42.53
C LEU A 235 81.13 7.25 43.20
N ALA A 236 80.81 7.83 44.36
CA ALA A 236 79.53 7.63 45.03
C ALA A 236 78.37 8.29 44.26
N GLU A 237 78.60 9.49 43.72
CA GLU A 237 77.67 10.21 42.85
C GLU A 237 77.49 9.45 41.54
N LYS A 238 78.56 8.92 40.90
CA LYS A 238 78.45 8.08 39.70
C LYS A 238 77.73 6.76 39.97
N ALA A 239 77.90 6.14 41.13
CA ALA A 239 77.18 4.91 41.48
C ALA A 239 75.69 5.18 41.76
N LYS A 240 75.37 6.31 42.39
CA LYS A 240 73.99 6.80 42.53
C LYS A 240 73.41 7.23 41.19
N LEU A 241 74.20 7.85 40.32
CA LEU A 241 73.80 8.23 38.97
C LEU A 241 73.55 6.99 38.12
N ARG A 242 74.38 5.94 38.24
CA ARG A 242 74.15 4.65 37.57
C ARG A 242 72.88 3.96 38.03
N ARG A 243 72.64 3.92 39.35
CA ARG A 243 71.36 3.41 39.88
C ARG A 243 70.17 4.26 39.46
N ALA A 244 70.30 5.58 39.45
CA ALA A 244 69.26 6.47 38.97
C ALA A 244 69.04 6.37 37.46
N THR A 245 70.09 6.09 36.66
CA THR A 245 69.94 5.83 35.22
C THR A 245 69.35 4.47 34.95
N GLU A 246 69.72 3.43 35.70
CA GLU A 246 69.12 2.09 35.63
C GLU A 246 67.64 2.13 36.06
N GLU A 247 67.31 2.79 37.17
CA GLU A 247 65.93 3.03 37.60
C GLU A 247 65.16 3.87 36.57
N LEU A 248 65.78 4.88 35.95
CA LEU A 248 65.14 5.67 34.89
C LEU A 248 64.91 4.83 33.62
N GLU A 249 65.85 3.96 33.26
CA GLU A 249 65.73 3.03 32.14
C GLU A 249 64.63 1.99 32.39
N GLU A 250 64.55 1.42 33.60
CA GLU A 250 63.45 0.52 34.02
C GLU A 250 62.09 1.24 34.02
N LYS A 251 62.03 2.47 34.52
CA LYS A 251 60.79 3.29 34.46
C LYS A 251 60.43 3.66 33.02
N ASN A 252 61.40 3.91 32.15
CA ASN A 252 61.15 4.18 30.73
C ASN A 252 60.63 2.93 30.00
N LEU A 253 61.17 1.75 30.31
CA LEU A 253 60.67 0.47 29.78
C LEU A 253 59.23 0.22 30.25
N LEU A 254 58.94 0.41 31.53
CA LEU A 254 57.58 0.27 32.07
C LEU A 254 56.61 1.29 31.45
N ILE A 255 57.04 2.55 31.24
CA ILE A 255 56.23 3.55 30.53
C ILE A 255 55.98 3.14 29.09
N GLN A 256 56.95 2.50 28.43
CA GLN A 256 56.79 2.00 27.07
C GLN A 256 55.82 0.81 27.02
N GLU A 257 55.92 -0.15 27.95
CA GLU A 257 54.97 -1.26 28.09
C GLU A 257 53.55 -0.75 28.36
N LEU A 258 53.39 0.21 29.29
CA LEU A 258 52.08 0.83 29.58
C LEU A 258 51.53 1.64 28.39
N ARG A 259 52.40 2.26 27.58
CA ARG A 259 51.98 2.94 26.34
C ARG A 259 51.53 1.95 25.27
N ASP A 260 52.23 0.84 25.12
CA ASP A 260 51.88 -0.22 24.17
C ASP A 260 50.57 -0.92 24.60
N GLU A 261 50.38 -1.17 25.90
CA GLU A 261 49.12 -1.66 26.46
C GLU A 261 47.97 -0.66 26.29
N LEU A 262 48.22 0.63 26.54
CA LEU A 262 47.24 1.69 26.30
C LEU A 262 46.85 1.76 24.82
N GLU A 263 47.82 1.66 23.91
CA GLU A 263 47.55 1.70 22.46
C GLU A 263 46.79 0.45 22.00
N SER A 264 47.15 -0.73 22.51
CA SER A 264 46.38 -1.96 22.30
C SER A 264 44.93 -1.81 22.81
N ASN A 265 44.74 -1.23 24.00
CA ASN A 265 43.42 -0.98 24.58
C ASN A 265 42.62 0.08 23.81
N LYS A 266 43.26 1.10 23.23
CA LYS A 266 42.58 2.04 22.33
C LYS A 266 42.09 1.34 21.07
N VAL A 267 42.92 0.51 20.45
CA VAL A 267 42.55 -0.23 19.24
C VAL A 267 41.39 -1.21 19.53
N THR A 268 41.38 -1.88 20.68
CA THR A 268 40.26 -2.74 21.07
C THR A 268 38.99 -1.93 21.37
N LEU A 269 39.11 -0.78 22.03
CA LEU A 269 37.99 0.12 22.28
C LEU A 269 37.39 0.67 20.96
N GLU A 270 38.22 1.08 20.00
CA GLU A 270 37.77 1.52 18.68
C GLU A 270 37.01 0.42 17.93
N LYS A 271 37.51 -0.83 17.98
CA LYS A 271 36.81 -1.99 17.41
C LYS A 271 35.46 -2.23 18.10
N LEU A 272 35.41 -2.18 19.42
CA LEU A 272 34.17 -2.34 20.18
C LEU A 272 33.18 -1.21 19.94
N LEU A 273 33.65 0.03 19.77
CA LEU A 273 32.79 1.17 19.40
C LEU A 273 32.23 1.02 17.99
N GLN A 274 33.05 0.55 17.04
CA GLN A 274 32.61 0.27 15.67
C GLN A 274 31.60 -0.88 15.63
N GLU A 275 31.82 -1.94 16.41
CA GLU A 275 30.89 -3.06 16.55
C GLU A 275 29.59 -2.63 17.24
N ASN A 276 29.66 -1.80 18.29
CA ASN A 276 28.46 -1.26 18.94
C ASN A 276 27.66 -0.36 17.98
N LYS A 277 28.35 0.43 17.15
CA LYS A 277 27.70 1.24 16.10
C LYS A 277 26.99 0.35 15.07
N SER A 278 27.64 -0.71 14.59
CA SER A 278 27.01 -1.62 13.61
C SER A 278 25.85 -2.41 14.23
N LEU A 279 25.96 -2.83 15.50
CA LEU A 279 24.88 -3.46 16.25
C LEU A 279 23.71 -2.50 16.48
N SER A 280 23.98 -1.22 16.78
CA SER A 280 22.95 -0.19 16.92
C SER A 280 22.23 0.08 15.59
N GLU A 281 22.97 0.15 14.48
CA GLU A 281 22.39 0.26 13.13
C GLU A 281 21.54 -0.97 12.80
N MET A 282 22.00 -2.18 13.09
CA MET A 282 21.23 -3.41 12.90
C MET A 282 19.95 -3.43 13.76
N SER A 283 20.02 -2.98 15.01
CA SER A 283 18.84 -2.83 15.88
C SER A 283 17.80 -1.86 15.29
N ARG A 284 18.24 -0.74 14.71
CA ARG A 284 17.36 0.19 13.99
C ARG A 284 16.69 -0.46 12.78
N PHE A 285 17.41 -1.24 11.99
CA PHE A 285 16.83 -1.99 10.87
C PHE A 285 15.81 -3.03 11.34
N VAL A 286 16.11 -3.78 12.41
CA VAL A 286 15.19 -4.76 13.00
C VAL A 286 13.91 -4.08 13.50
N ASN A 287 14.01 -2.92 14.15
CA ASN A 287 12.85 -2.15 14.59
C ASN A 287 12.03 -1.63 13.40
N ALA A 288 12.68 -1.09 12.36
CA ALA A 288 11.99 -0.65 11.15
C ALA A 288 11.27 -1.81 10.43
N TYR A 289 11.87 -3.00 10.38
CA TYR A 289 11.21 -4.19 9.84
C TYR A 289 10.04 -4.66 10.71
N ARG A 290 10.17 -4.56 12.04
CA ARG A 290 9.06 -4.86 12.95
C ARG A 290 7.90 -3.90 12.74
N ASP A 291 8.15 -2.60 12.62
CA ASP A 291 7.11 -1.60 12.34
C ASP A 291 6.44 -1.87 10.99
N GLN A 292 7.21 -2.21 9.95
CA GLN A 292 6.66 -2.60 8.65
C GLN A 292 5.81 -3.88 8.76
N LEU A 293 6.24 -4.87 9.52
CA LEU A 293 5.46 -6.09 9.77
C LEU A 293 4.16 -5.78 10.51
N ASP A 294 4.18 -4.90 11.49
CA ASP A 294 2.98 -4.54 12.25
C ASP A 294 1.99 -3.73 11.38
N VAL A 295 2.48 -2.83 10.53
CA VAL A 295 1.65 -2.17 9.51
C VAL A 295 1.06 -3.18 8.52
N LEU A 296 1.83 -4.17 8.07
CA LEU A 296 1.35 -5.22 7.18
C LEU A 296 0.31 -6.13 7.85
N LYS A 297 0.45 -6.45 9.15
CA LYS A 297 -0.56 -7.19 9.91
C LYS A 297 -1.88 -6.42 9.98
N ILE A 298 -1.84 -5.12 10.30
CA ILE A 298 -3.05 -4.27 10.35
C ILE A 298 -3.71 -4.20 8.96
N LYS A 299 -2.91 -4.07 7.89
CA LYS A 299 -3.42 -4.10 6.50
C LYS A 299 -4.05 -5.45 6.15
N ALA A 300 -3.46 -6.57 6.56
CA ALA A 300 -3.99 -7.90 6.33
C ALA A 300 -5.30 -8.13 7.11
N GLU A 301 -5.39 -7.68 8.36
CA GLU A 301 -6.64 -7.72 9.14
C GLU A 301 -7.74 -6.88 8.49
N LYS A 302 -7.40 -5.69 7.98
CA LYS A 302 -8.35 -4.86 7.23
C LYS A 302 -8.80 -5.52 5.93
N ALA A 303 -7.89 -6.16 5.20
CA ALA A 303 -8.22 -6.93 4.00
C ALA A 303 -9.18 -8.09 4.34
N ASN A 304 -8.90 -8.86 5.39
CA ASN A 304 -9.79 -9.93 5.86
C ASN A 304 -11.19 -9.42 6.23
N LYS A 305 -11.29 -8.25 6.89
CA LYS A 305 -12.60 -7.61 7.20
C LYS A 305 -13.35 -7.25 5.92
N LEU A 306 -12.68 -6.66 4.94
CA LEU A 306 -13.27 -6.31 3.65
C LEU A 306 -13.67 -7.56 2.84
N GLU A 307 -12.86 -8.63 2.86
CA GLU A 307 -13.21 -9.91 2.23
C GLU A 307 -14.46 -10.54 2.85
N ASN A 308 -14.58 -10.49 4.18
CA ASN A 308 -15.78 -10.94 4.88
C ASN A 308 -17.02 -10.10 4.54
N GLU A 309 -16.88 -8.79 4.38
CA GLU A 309 -17.97 -7.93 3.90
C GLU A 309 -18.36 -8.25 2.46
N ILE A 310 -17.38 -8.48 1.57
CA ILE A 310 -17.62 -8.90 0.19
C ILE A 310 -18.35 -10.26 0.16
N LEU A 311 -17.98 -11.21 1.00
CA LEU A 311 -18.68 -12.50 1.12
C LEU A 311 -20.15 -12.29 1.55
N LYS A 312 -20.40 -11.48 2.57
CA LYS A 312 -21.77 -11.14 3.00
C LYS A 312 -22.59 -10.47 1.89
N TYR A 313 -21.97 -9.58 1.10
CA TYR A 313 -22.65 -8.94 -0.03
C TYR A 313 -22.91 -9.93 -1.17
N LYS A 314 -22.03 -10.90 -1.41
CA LYS A 314 -22.27 -11.99 -2.37
C LYS A 314 -23.42 -12.89 -1.93
N GLU A 315 -23.49 -13.25 -0.65
CA GLU A 315 -24.61 -14.01 -0.09
C GLU A 315 -25.94 -13.25 -0.28
N LYS A 316 -25.98 -11.97 0.07
CA LYS A 316 -27.17 -11.12 -0.16
C LYS A 316 -27.54 -11.01 -1.64
N LEU A 317 -26.56 -10.97 -2.54
CA LEU A 317 -26.82 -10.96 -3.99
C LEU A 317 -27.44 -12.29 -4.44
N MET A 318 -26.92 -13.43 -3.96
CA MET A 318 -27.51 -14.74 -4.23
C MET A 318 -28.94 -14.84 -3.69
N GLU A 319 -29.21 -14.34 -2.48
CA GLU A 319 -30.57 -14.27 -1.93
C GLU A 319 -31.49 -13.40 -2.80
N MET A 320 -31.01 -12.26 -3.30
CA MET A 320 -31.76 -11.40 -4.21
C MET A 320 -32.08 -12.11 -5.53
N ASP A 321 -31.14 -12.86 -6.09
CA ASP A 321 -31.36 -13.65 -7.32
C ASP A 321 -32.40 -14.74 -7.11
N VAL A 322 -32.39 -15.42 -5.95
CA VAL A 322 -33.42 -16.41 -5.59
C VAL A 322 -34.79 -15.75 -5.46
N LEU A 323 -34.87 -14.59 -4.79
CA LEU A 323 -36.12 -13.83 -4.67
C LEU A 323 -36.63 -13.32 -6.02
N LYS A 324 -35.72 -12.90 -6.91
CA LYS A 324 -36.07 -12.48 -8.27
C LYS A 324 -36.62 -13.65 -9.07
N LYS A 325 -35.98 -14.81 -9.02
CA LYS A 325 -36.50 -16.03 -9.67
C LYS A 325 -37.86 -16.43 -9.09
N ARG A 326 -38.04 -16.32 -7.77
CA ARG A 326 -39.33 -16.59 -7.13
C ARG A 326 -40.42 -15.61 -7.57
N LYS A 327 -40.07 -14.34 -7.79
CA LYS A 327 -40.96 -13.33 -8.35
C LYS A 327 -41.37 -13.68 -9.78
N GLU A 328 -40.42 -14.05 -10.63
CA GLU A 328 -40.67 -14.46 -12.02
C GLU A 328 -41.59 -15.69 -12.08
N GLU A 329 -41.36 -16.70 -11.24
CA GLU A 329 -42.24 -17.87 -11.11
C GLU A 329 -43.68 -17.49 -10.72
N LEU A 330 -43.86 -16.54 -9.80
CA LEU A 330 -45.18 -16.06 -9.39
C LEU A 330 -45.86 -15.22 -10.48
N GLU A 331 -45.10 -14.44 -11.24
CA GLU A 331 -45.61 -13.69 -12.39
C GLU A 331 -46.11 -14.64 -13.49
N GLU A 332 -45.35 -15.69 -13.80
CA GLU A 332 -45.74 -16.73 -14.75
C GLU A 332 -46.98 -17.51 -14.28
N GLN A 333 -47.03 -17.89 -12.99
CA GLN A 333 -48.23 -18.52 -12.41
C GLN A 333 -49.47 -17.61 -12.50
N ASN A 334 -49.32 -16.32 -12.22
CA ASN A 334 -50.42 -15.36 -12.37
C ASN A 334 -50.85 -15.20 -13.83
N GLU A 335 -49.92 -15.21 -14.78
CA GLU A 335 -50.24 -15.14 -16.20
C GLU A 335 -51.00 -16.39 -16.67
N ILE A 336 -50.57 -17.58 -16.25
CA ILE A 336 -51.29 -18.83 -16.54
C ILE A 336 -52.69 -18.80 -15.94
N LEU A 337 -52.84 -18.33 -14.69
CA LEU A 337 -54.15 -18.18 -14.04
C LEU A 337 -55.05 -17.18 -14.78
N TYR A 338 -54.48 -16.05 -15.21
CA TYR A 338 -55.20 -15.05 -15.99
C TYR A 338 -55.65 -15.62 -17.34
N ASN A 339 -54.76 -16.31 -18.06
CA ASN A 339 -55.08 -16.96 -19.33
C ASN A 339 -56.17 -18.04 -19.14
N THR A 340 -56.08 -18.85 -18.09
CA THR A 340 -57.12 -19.83 -17.73
C THR A 340 -58.45 -19.15 -17.45
N LYS A 341 -58.45 -18.06 -16.68
CA LYS A 341 -59.65 -17.24 -16.42
C LYS A 341 -60.27 -16.73 -17.73
N VAL A 342 -59.47 -16.17 -18.63
CA VAL A 342 -59.95 -15.66 -19.93
C VAL A 342 -60.54 -16.79 -20.78
N VAL A 343 -59.93 -17.97 -20.79
CA VAL A 343 -60.48 -19.14 -21.49
C VAL A 343 -61.81 -19.57 -20.89
N LEU A 344 -61.93 -19.63 -19.56
CA LEU A 344 -63.18 -19.95 -18.87
C LEU A 344 -64.26 -18.91 -19.15
N GLU A 345 -63.94 -17.62 -19.13
CA GLU A 345 -64.85 -16.53 -19.50
C GLU A 345 -65.33 -16.66 -20.96
N LYS A 346 -64.42 -16.99 -21.89
CA LYS A 346 -64.78 -17.29 -23.28
C LYS A 346 -65.73 -18.49 -23.37
N GLN A 347 -65.47 -19.57 -22.63
CA GLN A 347 -66.35 -20.73 -22.59
C GLN A 347 -67.73 -20.37 -22.05
N ILE A 348 -67.82 -19.63 -20.94
CA ILE A 348 -69.08 -19.12 -20.38
C ILE A 348 -69.82 -18.27 -21.42
N ASN A 349 -69.13 -17.34 -22.08
CA ASN A 349 -69.70 -16.51 -23.14
C ASN A 349 -70.21 -17.30 -24.36
N THR A 350 -69.64 -18.48 -24.65
CA THR A 350 -70.17 -19.38 -25.69
C THR A 350 -71.34 -20.24 -25.23
N LEU A 351 -71.44 -20.53 -23.92
CA LEU A 351 -72.52 -21.32 -23.34
C LEU A 351 -73.78 -20.48 -23.08
N ASN A 352 -73.64 -19.23 -22.65
CA ASN A 352 -74.77 -18.30 -22.42
C ASN A 352 -75.76 -18.20 -23.60
N PRO A 353 -75.34 -17.92 -24.85
CA PRO A 353 -76.27 -17.86 -25.98
C PRO A 353 -76.86 -19.23 -26.36
N LYS A 354 -76.20 -20.34 -25.98
CA LYS A 354 -76.80 -21.68 -26.12
C LYS A 354 -77.87 -21.91 -25.06
N ALA A 355 -77.65 -21.44 -23.83
CA ALA A 355 -78.65 -21.45 -22.77
C ALA A 355 -79.85 -20.56 -23.14
N ASP A 356 -79.63 -19.37 -23.68
CA ASP A 356 -80.72 -18.49 -24.16
C ASP A 356 -81.53 -19.15 -25.30
N LYS A 357 -80.84 -19.82 -26.24
CA LYS A 357 -81.50 -20.61 -27.29
C LYS A 357 -82.29 -21.77 -26.72
N LEU A 358 -81.77 -22.47 -25.70
CA LEU A 358 -82.49 -23.53 -25.00
C LEU A 358 -83.78 -22.98 -24.40
N VAL A 359 -83.71 -21.87 -23.66
CA VAL A 359 -84.88 -21.19 -23.08
C VAL A 359 -85.88 -20.78 -24.16
N GLU A 360 -85.45 -20.24 -25.29
CA GLU A 360 -86.37 -19.89 -26.38
C GLU A 360 -87.01 -21.15 -27.02
N THR A 361 -86.25 -22.24 -27.18
CA THR A 361 -86.80 -23.51 -27.67
C THR A 361 -87.77 -24.13 -26.66
N GLU A 362 -87.50 -24.06 -25.36
CA GLU A 362 -88.43 -24.47 -24.31
C GLU A 362 -89.70 -23.63 -24.35
N ARG A 363 -89.58 -22.32 -24.56
CA ARG A 363 -90.72 -21.41 -24.76
C ARG A 363 -91.53 -21.78 -26.00
N GLN A 364 -90.88 -22.15 -27.10
CA GLN A 364 -91.52 -22.61 -28.34
C GLN A 364 -92.25 -23.95 -28.15
N VAL A 365 -91.60 -24.92 -27.49
CA VAL A 365 -92.20 -26.20 -27.12
C VAL A 365 -93.41 -25.97 -26.20
N GLY A 366 -93.31 -25.05 -25.25
CA GLY A 366 -94.43 -24.64 -24.40
C GLY A 366 -95.62 -24.07 -25.19
N ARG A 367 -95.37 -23.19 -26.17
CA ARG A 367 -96.40 -22.67 -27.08
C ARG A 367 -97.06 -23.78 -27.89
N LEU A 368 -96.26 -24.62 -28.55
CA LEU A 368 -96.78 -25.74 -29.36
C LEU A 368 -97.57 -26.75 -28.50
N LYS A 369 -97.13 -27.01 -27.26
CA LYS A 369 -97.90 -27.85 -26.32
C LYS A 369 -99.24 -27.23 -25.96
N LYS A 370 -99.31 -25.91 -25.78
CA LYS A 370 -100.58 -25.20 -25.57
C LYS A 370 -101.47 -25.29 -26.80
N ASP A 371 -100.95 -24.98 -27.99
CA ASP A 371 -101.72 -25.04 -29.23
C ASP A 371 -102.24 -26.46 -29.51
N LEU A 372 -101.43 -27.49 -29.25
CA LEU A 372 -101.85 -28.89 -29.35
C LEU A 372 -102.97 -29.23 -28.34
N LYS A 373 -102.92 -28.66 -27.14
CA LYS A 373 -103.98 -28.83 -26.13
C LYS A 373 -105.27 -28.17 -26.63
N ASP A 374 -105.20 -26.94 -27.11
CA ASP A 374 -106.34 -26.17 -27.61
C ASP A 374 -106.99 -26.88 -28.82
N VAL A 375 -106.20 -27.36 -29.79
CA VAL A 375 -106.68 -28.16 -30.94
C VAL A 375 -107.27 -29.50 -30.49
N ASN A 376 -106.70 -30.15 -29.48
CA ASN A 376 -107.29 -31.39 -28.95
C ASN A 376 -108.62 -31.12 -28.22
N GLU A 377 -108.75 -29.99 -27.54
CA GLU A 377 -110.02 -29.56 -26.93
C GLU A 377 -111.06 -29.25 -28.01
N GLU A 378 -110.69 -28.54 -29.08
CA GLU A 378 -111.56 -28.30 -30.23
C GLU A 378 -111.95 -29.61 -30.92
N LYS A 379 -111.00 -30.53 -31.15
CA LYS A 379 -111.27 -31.87 -31.68
C LYS A 379 -112.24 -32.65 -30.80
N ARG A 380 -112.07 -32.62 -29.47
CA ARG A 380 -113.01 -33.26 -28.54
C ARG A 380 -114.38 -32.61 -28.59
N ALA A 381 -114.47 -31.28 -28.69
CA ALA A 381 -115.74 -30.56 -28.84
C ALA A 381 -116.45 -30.95 -30.14
N LEU A 382 -115.72 -31.02 -31.26
CA LEU A 382 -116.24 -31.48 -32.55
C LEU A 382 -116.65 -32.95 -32.53
N GLN A 383 -115.88 -33.84 -31.87
CA GLN A 383 -116.25 -35.24 -31.70
C GLN A 383 -117.53 -35.39 -30.87
N THR A 384 -117.66 -34.64 -29.77
CA THR A 384 -118.89 -34.60 -28.97
C THR A 384 -120.06 -34.06 -29.79
N ARG A 385 -119.87 -33.01 -30.60
CA ARG A 385 -120.91 -32.49 -31.50
C ARG A 385 -121.31 -33.49 -32.58
N ASN A 386 -120.35 -34.18 -33.20
CA ASN A 386 -120.63 -35.26 -34.15
C ASN A 386 -121.40 -36.39 -33.47
N LYS A 387 -121.05 -36.75 -32.23
CA LYS A 387 -121.80 -37.73 -31.45
C LYS A 387 -123.24 -37.27 -31.21
N TYR A 388 -123.46 -36.03 -30.79
CA TYR A 388 -124.81 -35.46 -30.65
C TYR A 388 -125.59 -35.49 -31.97
N LEU A 389 -124.97 -35.12 -33.10
CA LEU A 389 -125.62 -35.17 -34.42
C LEU A 389 -125.88 -36.59 -34.91
N LEU A 390 -125.04 -37.56 -34.54
CA LEU A 390 -125.26 -38.98 -34.82
C LEU A 390 -126.40 -39.53 -33.97
N ASP A 391 -126.44 -39.19 -32.68
CA ASP A 391 -127.52 -39.57 -31.77
C ASP A 391 -128.85 -38.93 -32.24
N GLU A 392 -128.83 -37.66 -32.65
CA GLU A 392 -129.98 -36.96 -33.25
C GLU A 392 -130.41 -37.60 -34.58
N ASN A 393 -129.48 -37.92 -35.48
CA ASN A 393 -129.80 -38.67 -36.71
C ASN A 393 -130.37 -40.06 -36.42
N ALA A 394 -129.87 -40.75 -35.39
CA ALA A 394 -130.40 -42.05 -34.99
C ALA A 394 -131.83 -41.95 -34.46
N VAL A 395 -132.13 -40.90 -33.68
CA VAL A 395 -133.50 -40.59 -33.23
C VAL A 395 -134.40 -40.24 -34.42
N LEU A 396 -133.95 -39.39 -35.33
CA LEU A 396 -134.72 -39.06 -36.55
C LEU A 396 -134.95 -40.28 -37.45
N LEU A 397 -133.96 -41.17 -37.58
CA LEU A 397 -134.12 -42.45 -38.29
C LEU A 397 -135.13 -43.37 -37.58
N LEU A 398 -135.11 -43.42 -36.25
CA LEU A 398 -136.13 -44.13 -35.47
C LEU A 398 -137.51 -43.51 -35.65
N ASP A 399 -137.64 -42.19 -35.72
CA ASP A 399 -138.92 -41.51 -35.98
C ASP A 399 -139.43 -41.77 -37.40
N VAL A 400 -138.54 -41.81 -38.41
CA VAL A 400 -138.87 -42.21 -39.78
C VAL A 400 -139.24 -43.70 -39.85
N GLN A 401 -138.54 -44.57 -39.12
CA GLN A 401 -138.87 -46.00 -39.06
C GLN A 401 -140.18 -46.24 -38.31
N ASN A 402 -140.43 -45.51 -37.23
CA ASN A 402 -141.67 -45.57 -36.45
C ASN A 402 -142.84 -45.09 -37.29
N SER A 403 -142.74 -43.93 -37.94
CA SER A 403 -143.77 -43.46 -38.89
C SER A 403 -143.95 -44.40 -40.09
N SER A 404 -142.88 -45.02 -40.61
CA SER A 404 -142.98 -46.08 -41.63
C SER A 404 -143.68 -47.34 -41.11
N SER A 405 -143.47 -47.70 -39.84
CA SER A 405 -144.14 -48.83 -39.19
C SER A 405 -145.60 -48.50 -38.84
N GLU A 406 -145.91 -47.23 -38.56
CA GLU A 406 -147.25 -46.69 -38.37
C GLU A 406 -148.02 -46.68 -39.69
N VAL A 407 -147.37 -46.30 -40.81
CA VAL A 407 -147.91 -46.44 -42.17
C VAL A 407 -148.07 -47.91 -42.57
N SER A 408 -147.17 -48.80 -42.14
CA SER A 408 -147.29 -50.24 -42.43
C SER A 408 -148.40 -50.91 -41.61
N SER A 409 -148.60 -50.51 -40.35
CA SER A 409 -149.69 -51.01 -39.50
C SER A 409 -151.05 -50.44 -39.91
N LEU A 410 -151.12 -49.17 -40.31
CA LEU A 410 -152.32 -48.58 -40.91
C LEU A 410 -152.64 -49.18 -42.29
N ASN A 411 -151.63 -49.56 -43.08
CA ASN A 411 -151.84 -50.37 -44.30
C ASN A 411 -152.34 -51.80 -43.98
N LEU A 412 -151.94 -52.38 -42.86
CA LEU A 412 -152.43 -53.70 -42.41
C LEU A 412 -153.90 -53.59 -41.94
N GLU A 413 -154.27 -52.54 -41.21
CA GLU A 413 -155.64 -52.28 -40.76
C GLU A 413 -156.58 -51.88 -41.91
N LEU A 414 -156.10 -51.16 -42.92
CA LEU A 414 -156.89 -50.79 -44.11
C LEU A 414 -157.23 -52.02 -44.98
N ASN A 415 -156.35 -53.02 -45.02
CA ASN A 415 -156.53 -54.25 -45.80
C ASN A 415 -157.37 -55.34 -45.08
N MET A 416 -157.61 -55.23 -43.77
CA MET A 416 -158.42 -56.19 -43.00
C MET A 416 -159.94 -55.93 -43.04
N MET A 417 -160.42 -54.88 -43.73
CA MET A 417 -161.84 -54.49 -43.74
C MET A 417 -162.53 -54.54 -45.12
N LYS A 418 -161.94 -55.19 -46.14
CA LYS A 418 -162.60 -55.42 -47.44
C LYS A 418 -162.34 -56.83 -47.99
N GLY A 419 -163.37 -57.68 -47.90
CA GLY A 419 -163.62 -58.77 -48.85
C GLY A 419 -163.25 -60.19 -48.40
N LYS A 420 -164.27 -60.93 -47.96
CA LYS A 420 -164.29 -62.40 -47.86
C LYS A 420 -164.39 -63.01 -49.27
N GLU A 421 -163.65 -64.07 -49.54
CA GLU A 421 -164.07 -65.38 -50.07
C GLU A 421 -162.95 -66.09 -50.86
N ASP A 422 -162.92 -67.41 -50.66
CA ASP A 422 -162.25 -68.50 -51.39
C ASP A 422 -160.79 -68.96 -51.10
N ALA A 423 -160.74 -70.23 -50.69
CA ALA A 423 -159.81 -71.34 -50.96
C ALA A 423 -158.29 -71.23 -50.69
N GLY A 424 -157.76 -72.27 -50.02
CA GLY A 424 -156.46 -72.87 -50.41
C GLY A 424 -155.42 -73.11 -49.30
N GLU A 425 -155.20 -74.40 -49.02
CA GLU A 425 -154.16 -75.11 -48.24
C GLU A 425 -152.71 -74.57 -48.23
N GLY A 426 -151.93 -74.94 -47.17
CA GLY A 426 -150.49 -75.23 -47.32
C GLY A 426 -149.54 -74.79 -46.17
N THR A 427 -149.16 -75.74 -45.31
CA THR A 427 -148.08 -75.73 -44.29
C THR A 427 -146.65 -75.52 -44.82
N CYS A 428 -145.68 -75.09 -43.98
CA CYS A 428 -144.41 -75.84 -43.73
C CYS A 428 -143.52 -75.24 -42.61
N LEU A 429 -143.00 -76.11 -41.74
CA LEU A 429 -142.03 -75.93 -40.65
C LEU A 429 -140.57 -76.06 -41.15
N ALA A 430 -139.67 -75.11 -40.85
CA ALA A 430 -138.21 -75.34 -41.02
C ALA A 430 -137.22 -74.37 -40.31
N ASN A 431 -137.65 -73.31 -39.61
CA ASN A 431 -136.71 -72.28 -39.14
C ASN A 431 -136.35 -72.29 -37.64
N GLU A 432 -136.84 -73.27 -36.87
CA GLU A 432 -136.53 -73.37 -35.43
C GLU A 432 -135.31 -74.26 -35.11
N TYR A 433 -134.62 -74.84 -36.10
CA TYR A 433 -133.55 -75.82 -35.86
C TYR A 433 -132.11 -75.31 -36.12
N ASN A 434 -131.90 -74.14 -36.75
CA ASN A 434 -130.55 -73.65 -37.08
C ASN A 434 -129.95 -72.66 -36.06
N GLN A 435 -130.68 -72.23 -35.02
CA GLN A 435 -130.11 -71.39 -33.94
C GLN A 435 -129.14 -72.14 -33.02
N ILE A 436 -129.08 -73.48 -33.10
CA ILE A 436 -128.16 -74.32 -32.30
C ILE A 436 -126.69 -74.18 -32.77
N SER A 437 -126.43 -73.67 -33.97
CA SER A 437 -125.06 -73.37 -34.45
C SER A 437 -124.54 -71.97 -34.07
N SER A 438 -125.43 -71.06 -33.62
CA SER A 438 -125.02 -69.70 -33.17
C SER A 438 -124.45 -69.70 -31.74
N THR A 439 -124.72 -70.75 -30.97
CA THR A 439 -124.30 -70.91 -29.57
C THR A 439 -122.88 -71.45 -29.36
N GLN A 440 -122.20 -71.90 -30.42
CA GLN A 440 -120.81 -72.38 -30.36
C GLN A 440 -119.80 -71.40 -30.97
N LEU A 441 -120.21 -70.51 -31.89
CA LEU A 441 -119.33 -69.45 -32.44
C LEU A 441 -119.19 -68.26 -31.47
N LEU A 442 -120.30 -67.85 -30.81
CA LEU A 442 -120.32 -66.69 -29.89
C LEU A 442 -119.64 -66.97 -28.52
N LYS A 443 -119.48 -68.25 -28.14
CA LYS A 443 -118.73 -68.65 -26.93
C LYS A 443 -117.22 -68.72 -27.20
N LEU A 444 -116.81 -69.16 -28.39
CA LEU A 444 -115.39 -69.21 -28.78
C LEU A 444 -114.85 -67.83 -29.21
N GLU A 445 -115.68 -66.94 -29.76
CA GLU A 445 -115.26 -65.54 -30.03
C GLU A 445 -115.17 -64.69 -28.76
N ASN A 446 -116.08 -64.83 -27.79
CA ASN A 446 -116.00 -64.09 -26.52
C ASN A 446 -114.87 -64.58 -25.61
N GLU A 447 -114.48 -65.86 -25.68
CA GLU A 447 -113.39 -66.42 -24.87
C GLU A 447 -112.01 -66.16 -25.51
N ASN A 448 -111.93 -66.11 -26.84
CA ASN A 448 -110.71 -65.71 -27.57
C ASN A 448 -110.51 -64.17 -27.60
N HIS A 449 -111.57 -63.36 -27.46
CA HIS A 449 -111.46 -61.92 -27.24
C HIS A 449 -111.06 -61.59 -25.79
N ARG A 450 -111.60 -62.31 -24.80
CA ARG A 450 -111.25 -62.11 -23.38
C ARG A 450 -109.82 -62.57 -23.05
N LEU A 451 -109.31 -63.63 -23.69
CA LEU A 451 -107.92 -64.08 -23.53
C LEU A 451 -106.90 -63.26 -24.35
N LYS A 452 -107.31 -62.60 -25.45
CA LYS A 452 -106.46 -61.60 -26.14
C LYS A 452 -106.35 -60.28 -25.36
N VAL A 453 -107.39 -59.88 -24.63
CA VAL A 453 -107.34 -58.72 -23.70
C VAL A 453 -106.51 -59.07 -22.44
N MET A 454 -106.58 -60.30 -21.94
CA MET A 454 -105.80 -60.73 -20.76
C MET A 454 -104.31 -61.00 -21.06
N ILE A 455 -103.93 -61.25 -22.32
CA ILE A 455 -102.53 -61.32 -22.76
C ILE A 455 -101.98 -59.92 -23.13
N ALA A 456 -102.82 -59.01 -23.64
CA ALA A 456 -102.43 -57.61 -23.90
C ALA A 456 -102.20 -56.79 -22.62
N GLU A 457 -102.93 -57.08 -21.53
CA GLU A 457 -102.73 -56.42 -20.23
C GLU A 457 -101.53 -56.96 -19.41
N LEU A 458 -100.93 -58.10 -19.80
CA LEU A 458 -99.79 -58.71 -19.08
C LEU A 458 -98.49 -58.86 -19.91
N THR A 459 -98.45 -58.40 -21.16
CA THR A 459 -97.22 -58.40 -21.98
C THR A 459 -96.76 -57.03 -22.50
N GLN A 460 -97.35 -55.93 -22.01
CA GLN A 460 -96.82 -54.56 -22.20
C GLN A 460 -96.20 -53.94 -20.92
N HIS A 461 -95.70 -54.77 -20.00
CA HIS A 461 -94.78 -54.34 -18.93
C HIS A 461 -93.60 -55.33 -18.76
N LYS A 462 -92.76 -55.44 -19.80
CA LYS A 462 -91.36 -55.87 -19.69
C LYS A 462 -90.49 -55.04 -20.63
N SER A 463 -89.74 -54.12 -20.02
CA SER A 463 -88.60 -53.27 -20.46
C SER A 463 -88.91 -51.85 -19.97
N THR A 464 -88.17 -51.15 -19.11
CA THR A 464 -86.80 -51.18 -18.53
C THR A 464 -86.84 -49.96 -17.57
N ALA A 465 -86.25 -49.83 -16.38
CA ALA A 465 -85.04 -50.40 -15.81
C ALA A 465 -85.05 -50.23 -14.26
N VAL A 466 -84.52 -51.27 -13.63
CA VAL A 466 -83.93 -51.42 -12.29
C VAL A 466 -82.51 -51.98 -12.63
N PRO A 467 -81.41 -51.79 -11.86
CA PRO A 467 -81.36 -51.56 -10.41
C PRO A 467 -80.38 -50.48 -9.90
N GLN A 468 -80.76 -49.87 -8.78
CA GLN A 468 -79.85 -49.50 -7.69
C GLN A 468 -80.14 -50.45 -6.52
N ALA A 469 -79.10 -51.02 -5.93
CA ALA A 469 -79.18 -51.71 -4.65
C ALA A 469 -77.84 -51.61 -3.90
N ILE A 470 -77.91 -51.03 -2.69
CA ILE A 470 -77.40 -51.56 -1.41
C ILE A 470 -75.84 -51.70 -1.34
N VAL A 471 -75.05 -50.81 -0.69
CA VAL A 471 -74.87 -50.56 0.79
C VAL A 471 -74.48 -51.86 1.53
N PRO A 472 -73.65 -51.94 2.61
CA PRO A 472 -72.56 -51.13 3.21
C PRO A 472 -71.33 -52.00 3.64
N GLU A 473 -70.47 -51.45 4.51
CA GLU A 473 -69.59 -52.10 5.53
C GLU A 473 -68.31 -52.79 5.02
N GLU A 474 -67.13 -52.16 5.16
CA GLU A 474 -66.28 -52.01 6.37
C GLU A 474 -65.83 -53.32 7.03
N GLU A 475 -64.51 -53.53 6.92
CA GLU A 475 -63.57 -54.16 7.86
C GLU A 475 -63.77 -55.63 8.25
N VAL A 476 -62.85 -56.50 7.81
CA VAL A 476 -61.87 -57.18 8.69
C VAL A 476 -60.66 -57.63 7.86
N GLN A 477 -59.52 -57.52 8.51
CA GLN A 477 -58.13 -57.75 8.11
C GLN A 477 -57.80 -59.18 7.62
N SER A 478 -56.71 -59.22 6.84
CA SER A 478 -55.59 -60.16 6.89
C SER A 478 -55.40 -61.07 5.67
N GLU A 479 -54.35 -60.72 4.92
CA GLU A 479 -53.31 -61.61 4.40
C GLU A 479 -53.73 -62.86 3.60
N ALA A 480 -53.65 -62.73 2.27
CA ALA A 480 -53.18 -63.82 1.42
C ALA A 480 -52.30 -63.24 0.29
N TYR A 481 -51.05 -63.65 0.34
CA TYR A 481 -49.98 -63.44 -0.63
C TYR A 481 -50.34 -63.96 -2.02
N GLU A 482 -49.72 -63.32 -3.03
CA GLU A 482 -49.20 -63.90 -4.27
C GLU A 482 -49.89 -65.14 -4.86
N GLN A 483 -50.65 -64.94 -5.94
CA GLN A 483 -50.55 -65.71 -7.19
C GLN A 483 -51.69 -65.29 -8.11
N THR A 484 -51.38 -64.43 -9.09
CA THR A 484 -51.97 -64.39 -10.46
C THR A 484 -51.58 -63.07 -11.17
N THR A 485 -50.29 -62.78 -11.22
CA THR A 485 -49.70 -61.83 -12.19
C THR A 485 -48.79 -62.61 -13.14
N GLU A 486 -49.41 -63.48 -13.93
CA GLU A 486 -48.75 -64.11 -15.09
C GLU A 486 -49.73 -64.34 -16.28
N HIS A 487 -50.89 -63.65 -16.34
CA HIS A 487 -51.88 -63.80 -17.42
C HIS A 487 -52.59 -62.47 -17.81
N VAL A 488 -51.86 -61.35 -17.95
CA VAL A 488 -52.43 -60.12 -18.56
C VAL A 488 -51.47 -59.39 -19.54
N GLU A 489 -50.56 -60.12 -20.19
CA GLU A 489 -49.89 -59.63 -21.41
C GLU A 489 -50.36 -60.37 -22.69
N GLY A 490 -51.43 -61.17 -22.60
CA GLY A 490 -51.90 -62.02 -23.71
C GLY A 490 -53.32 -61.77 -24.23
N VAL A 491 -54.01 -60.67 -23.86
CA VAL A 491 -55.42 -60.45 -24.29
C VAL A 491 -55.69 -59.05 -24.86
N SER A 492 -54.70 -58.16 -24.96
CA SER A 492 -54.92 -56.83 -25.58
C SER A 492 -54.79 -56.83 -27.11
N GLU A 493 -54.20 -57.86 -27.72
CA GLU A 493 -54.07 -57.96 -29.20
C GLU A 493 -55.20 -58.76 -29.88
N GLU A 494 -56.07 -59.46 -29.12
CA GLU A 494 -57.20 -60.21 -29.70
C GLU A 494 -58.52 -59.40 -29.79
N ALA A 495 -58.54 -58.15 -29.31
CA ALA A 495 -59.71 -57.27 -29.36
C ALA A 495 -59.72 -56.30 -30.55
N GLU A 496 -58.56 -55.95 -31.13
CA GLU A 496 -58.51 -55.06 -32.30
C GLU A 496 -58.75 -55.79 -33.63
N VAL A 497 -58.43 -57.09 -33.72
CA VAL A 497 -58.64 -57.87 -34.96
C VAL A 497 -60.12 -58.25 -35.18
N ARG A 498 -60.93 -58.38 -34.12
CA ARG A 498 -62.37 -58.73 -34.25
C ARG A 498 -63.30 -57.55 -34.54
N VAL A 499 -62.85 -56.31 -34.39
CA VAL A 499 -63.63 -55.11 -34.77
C VAL A 499 -63.41 -54.75 -36.24
N VAL A 500 -62.23 -55.04 -36.81
CA VAL A 500 -61.93 -54.74 -38.22
C VAL A 500 -62.67 -55.68 -39.19
N GLU A 501 -62.87 -56.95 -38.83
CA GLU A 501 -63.58 -57.90 -39.72
C GLU A 501 -65.10 -57.67 -39.79
N ARG A 502 -65.74 -57.14 -38.73
CA ARG A 502 -67.19 -56.88 -38.73
C ARG A 502 -67.61 -55.64 -39.54
N HIS A 503 -66.67 -54.73 -39.81
CA HIS A 503 -66.92 -53.49 -40.58
C HIS A 503 -66.74 -53.65 -42.10
N SER A 504 -66.27 -54.80 -42.59
CA SER A 504 -66.17 -55.09 -44.02
C SER A 504 -67.51 -55.48 -44.68
N SER A 505 -68.48 -55.97 -43.90
CA SER A 505 -69.71 -56.59 -44.42
C SER A 505 -70.90 -55.63 -44.64
N MET A 506 -70.80 -54.35 -44.25
CA MET A 506 -71.88 -53.35 -44.47
C MET A 506 -71.55 -52.28 -45.52
N ARG A 507 -70.62 -52.56 -46.45
CA ARG A 507 -70.23 -51.59 -47.51
C ARG A 507 -71.05 -51.70 -48.81
N LYS A 508 -72.25 -52.29 -48.80
CA LYS A 508 -73.13 -52.29 -49.98
C LYS A 508 -74.61 -52.19 -49.57
N THR A 509 -75.14 -50.97 -49.44
CA THR A 509 -76.45 -50.52 -49.96
C THR A 509 -76.87 -49.11 -49.43
N LEU A 510 -77.03 -48.14 -50.36
CA LEU A 510 -77.91 -46.92 -50.30
C LEU A 510 -77.47 -45.71 -49.40
N PRO A 511 -77.97 -44.46 -49.58
CA PRO A 511 -77.45 -43.48 -50.54
C PRO A 511 -76.95 -42.12 -49.95
N GLY A 512 -75.88 -41.57 -50.54
CA GLY A 512 -75.82 -40.19 -51.06
C GLY A 512 -75.58 -38.95 -50.17
N LYS A 513 -76.11 -38.83 -48.94
CA LYS A 513 -76.04 -37.54 -48.20
C LYS A 513 -75.51 -37.58 -46.76
N GLU A 514 -75.37 -38.76 -46.15
CA GLU A 514 -74.81 -38.88 -44.78
C GLU A 514 -73.28 -39.10 -44.78
N LEU A 515 -72.69 -39.33 -45.95
CA LEU A 515 -71.25 -39.62 -46.13
C LEU A 515 -70.33 -38.40 -46.00
N SER A 516 -70.81 -37.15 -46.15
CA SER A 516 -69.96 -35.96 -45.91
C SER A 516 -69.88 -35.62 -44.42
N VAL A 517 -70.99 -35.70 -43.70
CA VAL A 517 -71.06 -35.40 -42.25
C VAL A 517 -70.28 -36.41 -41.43
N VAL A 518 -70.33 -37.70 -41.81
CA VAL A 518 -69.51 -38.73 -41.15
C VAL A 518 -68.03 -38.57 -41.48
N ARG A 519 -67.68 -38.16 -42.72
CA ARG A 519 -66.28 -37.92 -43.13
C ARG A 519 -65.66 -36.68 -42.45
N GLU A 520 -66.47 -35.67 -42.17
CA GLU A 520 -66.04 -34.46 -41.45
C GLU A 520 -65.92 -34.69 -39.94
N LYS A 521 -66.84 -35.50 -39.36
CA LYS A 521 -66.69 -35.98 -37.97
C LYS A 521 -65.51 -36.94 -37.79
N LEU A 522 -65.16 -37.74 -38.80
CA LEU A 522 -63.96 -38.60 -38.77
C LEU A 522 -62.68 -37.76 -38.83
N LYS A 523 -62.62 -36.75 -39.70
CA LYS A 523 -61.48 -35.81 -39.76
C LYS A 523 -61.29 -35.02 -38.46
N GLN A 524 -62.38 -34.54 -37.85
CA GLN A 524 -62.28 -33.87 -36.55
C GLN A 524 -61.80 -34.80 -35.43
N LYS A 525 -62.15 -36.10 -35.49
CA LYS A 525 -61.63 -37.10 -34.54
C LYS A 525 -60.17 -37.47 -34.82
N GLU A 526 -59.74 -37.56 -36.08
CA GLU A 526 -58.34 -37.76 -36.45
C GLU A 526 -57.47 -36.56 -36.06
N GLU A 527 -57.94 -35.32 -36.26
CA GLU A 527 -57.24 -34.10 -35.84
C GLU A 527 -57.17 -33.97 -34.31
N PHE A 528 -58.21 -34.40 -33.59
CA PHE A 528 -58.20 -34.41 -32.12
C PHE A 528 -57.28 -35.52 -31.57
N ALA A 529 -57.27 -36.70 -32.19
CA ALA A 529 -56.35 -37.79 -31.86
C ALA A 529 -54.88 -37.40 -32.13
N ASN A 530 -54.60 -36.73 -33.25
CA ASN A 530 -53.25 -36.23 -33.57
C ASN A 530 -52.80 -35.15 -32.57
N LYS A 531 -53.68 -34.24 -32.14
CA LYS A 531 -53.35 -33.26 -31.09
C LYS A 531 -53.10 -33.91 -29.72
N ILE A 532 -53.82 -34.97 -29.38
CA ILE A 532 -53.55 -35.73 -28.16
C ILE A 532 -52.21 -36.47 -28.27
N SER A 533 -51.90 -37.05 -29.44
CA SER A 533 -50.62 -37.72 -29.70
C SER A 533 -49.44 -36.74 -29.66
N GLU A 534 -49.59 -35.53 -30.20
CA GLU A 534 -48.57 -34.47 -30.13
C GLU A 534 -48.39 -33.98 -28.69
N SER A 535 -49.48 -33.83 -27.92
CA SER A 535 -49.42 -33.46 -26.50
C SER A 535 -48.80 -34.55 -25.63
N LEU A 536 -49.03 -35.84 -25.95
CA LEU A 536 -48.39 -36.97 -25.27
C LEU A 536 -46.91 -37.04 -25.61
N SER A 537 -46.53 -36.84 -26.87
CA SER A 537 -45.12 -36.79 -27.28
C SER A 537 -44.38 -35.61 -26.63
N ALA A 538 -45.03 -34.46 -26.46
CA ALA A 538 -44.46 -33.32 -25.74
C ALA A 538 -44.26 -33.63 -24.25
N MET A 539 -45.23 -34.29 -23.59
CA MET A 539 -45.08 -34.72 -22.19
C MET A 539 -44.04 -35.84 -22.02
N GLU A 540 -43.89 -36.74 -22.98
CA GLU A 540 -42.84 -37.77 -22.97
C GLU A 540 -41.45 -37.14 -23.14
N GLN A 541 -41.32 -36.14 -24.00
CA GLN A 541 -40.08 -35.38 -24.14
C GLN A 541 -39.76 -34.59 -22.87
N GLU A 542 -40.74 -33.93 -22.26
CA GLU A 542 -40.56 -33.20 -21.00
C GLU A 542 -40.20 -34.14 -19.84
N ASN A 543 -40.81 -35.33 -19.78
CA ASN A 543 -40.44 -36.36 -18.80
C ASN A 543 -39.02 -36.90 -19.01
N SER A 544 -38.58 -37.06 -20.26
CA SER A 544 -37.19 -37.43 -20.57
C SER A 544 -36.21 -36.34 -20.15
N GLU A 545 -36.53 -35.08 -20.42
CA GLU A 545 -35.71 -33.93 -20.02
C GLU A 545 -35.66 -33.77 -18.49
N LEU A 546 -36.76 -34.03 -17.78
CA LEU A 546 -36.79 -34.08 -16.31
C LEU A 546 -35.95 -35.25 -15.76
N GLN A 547 -35.99 -36.42 -16.40
CA GLN A 547 -35.13 -37.56 -16.04
C GLN A 547 -33.64 -37.23 -16.21
N ASP A 548 -33.26 -36.59 -17.31
CA ASP A 548 -31.88 -36.16 -17.55
C ASP A 548 -31.43 -35.11 -16.52
N ARG A 549 -32.34 -34.21 -16.11
CA ARG A 549 -32.07 -33.18 -15.10
C ARG A 549 -31.91 -33.79 -13.70
N ILE A 550 -32.72 -34.77 -13.35
CA ILE A 550 -32.57 -35.55 -12.11
C ILE A 550 -31.22 -36.28 -12.11
N GLN A 551 -30.83 -36.89 -13.23
CA GLN A 551 -29.54 -37.58 -13.36
C GLN A 551 -28.35 -36.61 -13.26
N GLN A 552 -28.49 -35.39 -13.79
CA GLN A 552 -27.49 -34.34 -13.68
C GLN A 552 -27.32 -33.84 -12.23
N VAL A 553 -28.44 -33.66 -11.51
CA VAL A 553 -28.44 -33.29 -10.08
C VAL A 553 -27.82 -34.41 -9.22
N MET A 554 -28.11 -35.68 -9.52
CA MET A 554 -27.48 -36.82 -8.81
C MET A 554 -25.97 -36.88 -9.05
N ASN A 555 -25.51 -36.58 -10.26
CA ASN A 555 -24.08 -36.51 -10.58
C ASN A 555 -23.39 -35.32 -9.91
N GLN A 556 -24.07 -34.18 -9.77
CA GLN A 556 -23.57 -33.04 -8.99
C GLN A 556 -23.49 -33.37 -7.50
N LYS A 557 -24.51 -34.04 -6.94
CA LYS A 557 -24.49 -34.51 -5.55
C LYS A 557 -23.34 -35.47 -5.29
N ARG A 558 -23.09 -36.46 -6.16
CA ARG A 558 -21.93 -37.36 -6.07
C ARG A 558 -20.59 -36.63 -6.11
N ARG A 559 -20.44 -35.59 -6.94
CA ARG A 559 -19.21 -34.78 -6.97
C ARG A 559 -19.02 -33.96 -5.70
N SER A 560 -20.12 -33.44 -5.13
CA SER A 560 -20.10 -32.76 -3.84
C SER A 560 -19.70 -33.71 -2.71
N ASP A 561 -20.27 -34.92 -2.67
CA ASP A 561 -19.96 -35.93 -1.65
C ASP A 561 -18.48 -36.38 -1.72
N GLN A 562 -17.92 -36.52 -2.92
CA GLN A 562 -16.49 -36.80 -3.11
C GLN A 562 -15.57 -35.65 -2.66
N LEU A 563 -16.01 -34.40 -2.82
CA LEU A 563 -15.25 -33.23 -2.36
C LEU A 563 -15.29 -33.10 -0.84
N ILE A 564 -16.42 -33.41 -0.23
CA ILE A 564 -16.59 -33.47 1.23
C ILE A 564 -15.70 -34.58 1.82
N GLN A 565 -15.62 -35.74 1.16
CA GLN A 565 -14.76 -36.84 1.60
C GLN A 565 -13.27 -36.46 1.57
N ARG A 566 -12.78 -35.83 0.49
CA ARG A 566 -11.39 -35.34 0.40
C ARG A 566 -11.07 -34.29 1.46
N LYS A 567 -12.01 -33.36 1.68
CA LYS A 567 -11.84 -32.37 2.75
C LYS A 567 -11.87 -32.99 4.15
N GLY A 568 -12.62 -34.07 4.35
CA GLY A 568 -12.58 -34.87 5.58
C GLY A 568 -11.21 -35.52 5.80
N GLU A 569 -10.61 -36.10 4.75
CA GLU A 569 -9.26 -36.68 4.79
C GLU A 569 -8.20 -35.61 5.11
N ASP A 570 -8.29 -34.43 4.49
CA ASP A 570 -7.40 -33.30 4.78
C ASP A 570 -7.52 -32.81 6.23
N VAL A 571 -8.74 -32.79 6.79
CA VAL A 571 -8.96 -32.44 8.21
C VAL A 571 -8.34 -33.47 9.13
N THR A 572 -8.48 -34.77 8.85
CA THR A 572 -7.85 -35.82 9.67
C THR A 572 -6.31 -35.77 9.62
N GLU A 573 -5.72 -35.40 8.48
CA GLU A 573 -4.26 -35.21 8.37
C GLU A 573 -3.79 -33.96 9.12
N LEU A 574 -4.60 -32.89 9.13
CA LEU A 574 -4.30 -31.68 9.91
C LEU A 574 -4.44 -31.93 11.42
N GLU A 575 -5.42 -32.71 11.85
CA GLU A 575 -5.56 -33.15 13.26
C GLU A 575 -4.36 -33.97 13.70
N ARG A 576 -3.89 -34.92 12.86
CA ARG A 576 -2.67 -35.71 13.12
C ARG A 576 -1.42 -34.84 13.25
N ARG A 577 -1.27 -33.83 12.39
CA ARG A 577 -0.14 -32.87 12.46
C ARG A 577 -0.23 -31.97 13.69
N LEU A 578 -1.43 -31.59 14.11
CA LEU A 578 -1.63 -30.81 15.33
C LEU A 578 -1.24 -31.64 16.56
N GLU A 579 -1.56 -32.94 16.57
CA GLU A 579 -1.16 -33.87 17.62
C GLU A 579 0.38 -34.03 17.69
N GLU A 580 1.05 -34.17 16.54
CA GLU A 580 2.52 -34.24 16.44
C GLU A 580 3.20 -32.96 16.93
N VAL A 581 2.69 -31.79 16.52
CA VAL A 581 3.21 -30.49 16.97
C VAL A 581 2.96 -30.29 18.46
N SER A 582 1.83 -30.78 19.00
CA SER A 582 1.55 -30.72 20.44
C SER A 582 2.49 -31.62 21.26
N ALA A 583 2.85 -32.79 20.73
CA ALA A 583 3.82 -33.69 21.36
C ALA A 583 5.24 -33.11 21.33
N GLU A 584 5.63 -32.45 20.24
CA GLU A 584 6.94 -31.80 20.14
C GLU A 584 7.03 -30.57 21.06
N ARG A 585 5.93 -29.82 21.20
CA ARG A 585 5.82 -28.74 22.19
C ARG A 585 5.99 -29.25 23.63
N GLN A 586 5.40 -30.40 23.98
CA GLN A 586 5.57 -31.00 25.31
C GLN A 586 7.03 -31.42 25.58
N LYS A 587 7.75 -31.91 24.56
CA LYS A 587 9.19 -32.19 24.67
C LYS A 587 10.02 -30.92 24.86
N CYS A 588 9.73 -29.85 24.12
CA CYS A 588 10.39 -28.56 24.30
C CYS A 588 10.14 -27.97 25.69
N GLU A 589 8.92 -28.07 26.22
CA GLU A 589 8.61 -27.64 27.59
C GLU A 589 9.34 -28.48 28.65
N ALA A 590 9.54 -29.78 28.42
CA ALA A 590 10.33 -30.63 29.31
C ALA A 590 11.82 -30.24 29.31
N ILE A 591 12.39 -29.91 28.14
CA ILE A 591 13.78 -29.44 28.01
C ILE A 591 13.95 -28.06 28.67
N LEU A 592 12.99 -27.15 28.50
CA LEU A 592 13.01 -25.84 29.16
C LEU A 592 12.92 -25.95 30.68
N ARG A 593 12.12 -26.89 31.20
CA ARG A 593 12.07 -27.20 32.65
C ARG A 593 13.37 -27.82 33.17
N GLN A 594 14.07 -28.60 32.35
CA GLN A 594 15.39 -29.12 32.71
C GLN A 594 16.43 -28.00 32.74
N LYS A 595 16.46 -27.12 31.73
CA LYS A 595 17.37 -25.97 31.69
C LYS A 595 17.09 -24.95 32.79
N SER A 596 15.83 -24.75 33.17
CA SER A 596 15.47 -23.91 34.32
C SER A 596 15.97 -24.50 35.65
N ARG A 597 15.99 -25.84 35.79
CA ARG A 597 16.59 -26.50 36.96
C ARG A 597 18.11 -26.35 36.99
N GLU A 598 18.79 -26.56 35.85
CA GLU A 598 20.24 -26.33 35.73
C GLU A 598 20.62 -24.86 36.02
N ILE A 599 19.82 -23.90 35.57
CA ILE A 599 20.02 -22.47 35.86
C ILE A 599 19.84 -22.20 37.37
N ASN A 600 18.83 -22.78 38.01
CA ASN A 600 18.61 -22.62 39.45
C ASN A 600 19.74 -23.27 40.27
N GLU A 601 20.25 -24.43 39.86
CA GLU A 601 21.39 -25.09 40.50
C GLU A 601 22.67 -24.24 40.35
N LEU A 602 22.95 -23.72 39.15
CA LEU A 602 24.07 -22.81 38.92
C LEU A 602 23.94 -21.48 39.67
N THR A 603 22.72 -20.98 39.83
CA THR A 603 22.43 -19.76 40.61
C THR A 603 22.69 -20.00 42.09
N ASN A 604 22.32 -21.16 42.62
CA ASN A 604 22.61 -21.55 44.01
C ASN A 604 24.12 -21.76 44.22
N SER A 605 24.82 -22.42 43.30
CA SER A 605 26.29 -22.55 43.39
C SER A 605 27.02 -21.20 43.28
N LEU A 606 26.48 -20.24 42.51
CA LEU A 606 27.01 -18.87 42.46
C LEU A 606 26.74 -18.08 43.76
N SER A 607 25.63 -18.37 44.44
CA SER A 607 25.33 -17.83 45.76
C SER A 607 26.31 -18.35 46.82
N GLU A 608 26.59 -19.66 46.82
CA GLU A 608 27.55 -20.28 47.75
C GLU A 608 28.98 -19.76 47.51
N LEU A 609 29.39 -19.59 46.24
CA LEU A 609 30.68 -18.99 45.88
C LEU A 609 30.79 -17.51 46.29
N LYS A 610 29.67 -16.78 46.32
CA LYS A 610 29.65 -15.40 46.82
C LYS A 610 29.79 -15.35 48.35
N GLU A 611 29.11 -16.22 49.08
CA GLU A 611 29.27 -16.33 50.54
C GLU A 611 30.71 -16.74 50.91
N ASP A 612 31.32 -17.68 50.20
CA ASP A 612 32.71 -18.08 50.47
C ASP A 612 33.72 -16.99 50.09
N LYS A 613 33.42 -16.17 49.07
CA LYS A 613 34.22 -14.99 48.74
C LYS A 613 34.10 -13.91 49.81
N GLU A 614 32.91 -13.65 50.35
CA GLU A 614 32.70 -12.71 51.47
C GLU A 614 33.44 -13.17 52.73
N ARG A 615 33.39 -14.46 53.07
CA ARG A 615 34.17 -15.03 54.18
C ARG A 615 35.68 -14.91 53.97
N SER A 616 36.15 -15.04 52.73
CA SER A 616 37.57 -14.87 52.38
C SER A 616 38.02 -13.41 52.49
N VAL A 617 37.15 -12.46 52.11
CA VAL A 617 37.39 -11.01 52.24
C VAL A 617 37.40 -10.59 53.71
N GLU A 618 36.46 -11.06 54.54
CA GLU A 618 36.48 -10.81 55.99
C GLU A 618 37.75 -11.38 56.67
N ALA A 619 38.22 -12.55 56.24
CA ALA A 619 39.47 -13.13 56.73
C ALA A 619 40.72 -12.33 56.30
N ALA A 620 40.69 -11.70 55.12
CA ALA A 620 41.74 -10.82 54.63
C ALA A 620 41.74 -9.45 55.33
N GLU A 621 40.56 -8.90 55.63
CA GLU A 621 40.39 -7.67 56.42
C GLU A 621 40.87 -7.85 57.87
N LYS A 622 40.67 -9.04 58.45
CA LYS A 622 41.21 -9.35 59.77
C LYS A 622 42.74 -9.46 59.77
N LYS A 623 43.33 -10.10 58.75
CA LYS A 623 44.79 -10.18 58.59
C LYS A 623 45.46 -8.84 58.28
N THR A 624 44.76 -7.91 57.63
CA THR A 624 45.29 -6.55 57.37
C THR A 624 45.25 -5.68 58.62
N LYS A 625 44.28 -5.86 59.52
CA LYS A 625 44.31 -5.28 60.88
C LYS A 625 45.47 -5.84 61.72
N ASP A 626 45.67 -7.16 61.71
CA ASP A 626 46.79 -7.78 62.45
C ASP A 626 48.17 -7.32 61.91
N LEU A 627 48.30 -7.07 60.60
CA LEU A 627 49.51 -6.51 59.98
C LEU A 627 49.73 -5.02 60.31
N HIS A 628 48.67 -4.27 60.58
CA HIS A 628 48.75 -2.87 61.00
C HIS A 628 49.28 -2.77 62.45
N ASP A 629 48.77 -3.61 63.34
CA ASP A 629 49.21 -3.70 64.75
C ASP A 629 50.66 -4.21 64.89
N LEU A 630 51.11 -5.08 63.97
CA LEU A 630 52.50 -5.55 63.88
C LEU A 630 53.45 -4.46 63.37
N LYS A 631 52.95 -3.52 62.55
CA LYS A 631 53.74 -2.40 62.00
C LYS A 631 54.00 -1.34 63.07
N GLU A 632 53.01 -1.00 63.89
CA GLU A 632 53.20 -0.11 65.07
C GLU A 632 54.17 -0.71 66.10
N ARG A 633 54.19 -2.03 66.28
CA ARG A 633 55.17 -2.71 67.16
C ARG A 633 56.59 -2.72 66.60
N MET A 634 56.74 -2.71 65.27
CA MET A 634 58.04 -2.71 64.61
C MET A 634 58.71 -1.32 64.67
N ASP A 635 57.93 -0.24 64.68
CA ASP A 635 58.43 1.14 64.83
C ASP A 635 58.96 1.43 66.24
N VAL A 636 58.43 0.77 67.28
CA VAL A 636 58.95 0.87 68.66
C VAL A 636 60.27 0.09 68.85
N LEU A 637 60.46 -1.02 68.13
CA LEU A 637 61.66 -1.86 68.23
C LEU A 637 62.86 -1.37 67.39
N LEU A 638 62.64 -0.43 66.49
CA LEU A 638 63.70 0.20 65.69
C LEU A 638 64.50 1.27 66.46
N SER A 639 64.01 1.70 67.64
CA SER A 639 64.73 2.65 68.51
C SER A 639 65.74 2.01 69.48
N GLU A 640 65.78 0.67 69.59
CA GLU A 640 66.63 -0.04 70.57
C GLU A 640 67.80 -0.82 69.92
N LYS A 641 67.94 -0.78 68.59
CA LYS A 641 68.88 -1.59 67.80
C LYS A 641 70.16 -0.85 67.38
N GLU A 642 70.67 0.07 68.22
CA GLU A 642 71.93 0.79 67.95
C GLU A 642 73.18 0.20 68.62
N ASN A 643 73.12 -0.95 69.31
CA ASN A 643 74.30 -1.54 69.94
C ASN A 643 74.62 -2.99 69.52
N MET A 644 75.53 -3.08 68.54
CA MET A 644 76.68 -4.00 68.42
C MET A 644 76.48 -5.54 68.33
N GLY A 645 76.95 -6.15 67.22
CA GLY A 645 77.91 -7.26 67.34
C GLY A 645 77.61 -8.65 66.75
N ASP A 646 76.90 -8.81 65.63
CA ASP A 646 76.88 -10.07 64.86
C ASP A 646 78.06 -10.15 63.88
N ASN A 647 78.67 -11.33 63.64
CA ASN A 647 79.11 -11.65 62.26
C ASN A 647 79.55 -13.08 61.88
N LEU A 648 79.51 -14.13 62.73
CA LEU A 648 80.00 -15.46 62.28
C LEU A 648 79.07 -16.67 62.41
N THR A 649 77.89 -16.54 63.03
CA THR A 649 76.95 -17.67 63.22
C THR A 649 75.63 -17.53 62.46
N THR A 650 75.41 -16.42 61.76
CA THR A 650 74.19 -16.12 60.99
C THR A 650 74.26 -16.52 59.51
N LYS A 651 75.44 -16.89 58.98
CA LYS A 651 75.60 -17.30 57.58
C LYS A 651 75.15 -18.75 57.32
N ASP A 652 75.44 -19.68 58.23
CA ASP A 652 75.04 -21.09 58.07
C ASP A 652 73.53 -21.30 58.22
N LYS A 653 72.85 -20.48 59.04
CA LYS A 653 71.38 -20.51 59.16
C LYS A 653 70.66 -19.91 57.96
N LYS A 654 71.26 -18.93 57.27
CA LYS A 654 70.68 -18.34 56.04
C LYS A 654 70.78 -19.28 54.84
N LEU A 655 71.77 -20.16 54.79
CA LEU A 655 71.94 -21.13 53.71
C LEU A 655 70.84 -22.21 53.75
N VAL A 656 70.54 -22.74 54.94
CA VAL A 656 69.45 -23.71 55.16
C VAL A 656 68.08 -23.07 54.93
N ASP A 657 67.90 -21.80 55.29
CA ASP A 657 66.63 -21.09 55.08
C ASP A 657 66.42 -20.70 53.59
N LEU A 658 67.50 -20.50 52.83
CA LEU A 658 67.45 -20.32 51.38
C LEU A 658 67.17 -21.63 50.62
N GLU A 659 67.73 -22.76 51.05
CA GLU A 659 67.42 -24.08 50.49
C GLU A 659 65.94 -24.45 50.72
N ASN A 660 65.41 -24.22 51.92
CA ASN A 660 64.00 -24.46 52.24
C ASN A 660 63.03 -23.47 51.55
N ARG A 661 63.52 -22.29 51.13
CA ARG A 661 62.74 -21.35 50.30
C ARG A 661 62.76 -21.75 48.83
N LEU A 662 63.88 -22.27 48.32
CA LEU A 662 63.96 -22.82 46.96
C LEU A 662 63.07 -24.06 46.80
N GLN A 663 63.03 -24.94 47.81
CA GLN A 663 62.14 -26.10 47.83
C GLN A 663 60.65 -25.69 47.78
N ARG A 664 60.25 -24.70 48.60
CA ARG A 664 58.87 -24.18 48.60
C ARG A 664 58.48 -23.46 47.30
N VAL A 665 59.43 -22.77 46.66
CA VAL A 665 59.20 -22.17 45.33
C VAL A 665 59.08 -23.25 44.26
N HIS A 666 59.82 -24.35 44.37
CA HIS A 666 59.70 -25.48 43.45
C HIS A 666 58.33 -26.17 43.57
N GLU A 667 57.87 -26.42 44.80
CA GLU A 667 56.55 -27.00 45.08
C GLU A 667 55.40 -26.07 44.61
N ALA A 668 55.52 -24.76 44.85
CA ALA A 668 54.57 -23.78 44.32
C ALA A 668 54.57 -23.71 42.78
N ASN A 669 55.73 -23.87 42.14
CA ASN A 669 55.83 -23.92 40.68
C ASN A 669 55.24 -25.20 40.09
N THR A 670 55.31 -26.34 40.79
CA THR A 670 54.66 -27.57 40.37
C THR A 670 53.13 -27.49 40.52
N GLU A 671 52.62 -26.92 41.60
CA GLU A 671 51.18 -26.68 41.77
C GLU A 671 50.65 -25.66 40.73
N LEU A 672 51.46 -24.65 40.40
CA LEU A 672 51.12 -23.70 39.34
C LEU A 672 51.12 -24.37 37.95
N ALA A 673 52.02 -25.32 37.70
CA ALA A 673 52.03 -26.09 36.45
C ALA A 673 50.79 -26.99 36.32
N GLU A 674 50.40 -27.69 37.39
CA GLU A 674 49.19 -28.54 37.40
C GLU A 674 47.90 -27.72 37.25
N THR A 675 47.83 -26.54 37.86
CA THR A 675 46.68 -25.63 37.68
C THR A 675 46.63 -25.05 36.27
N LEU A 676 47.77 -24.72 35.65
CA LEU A 676 47.83 -24.30 34.25
C LEU A 676 47.46 -25.43 33.28
N GLU A 677 47.80 -26.68 33.59
CA GLU A 677 47.40 -27.85 32.79
C GLU A 677 45.88 -28.10 32.90
N SER A 678 45.31 -28.01 34.12
CA SER A 678 43.85 -28.07 34.32
C SER A 678 43.10 -26.93 33.62
N GLN A 679 43.68 -25.72 33.59
CA GLN A 679 43.12 -24.60 32.85
C GLN A 679 43.20 -24.80 31.33
N ARG A 680 44.30 -25.36 30.82
CA ARG A 680 44.41 -25.76 29.41
C ARG A 680 43.33 -26.75 29.02
N ASP A 681 43.13 -27.82 29.78
CA ASP A 681 42.08 -28.81 29.50
C ASP A 681 40.66 -28.21 29.49
N LYS A 682 40.40 -27.25 30.38
CA LYS A 682 39.15 -26.49 30.37
C LYS A 682 39.01 -25.63 29.12
N ILE A 683 40.07 -24.93 28.70
CA ILE A 683 40.08 -24.15 27.45
C ILE A 683 39.81 -25.07 26.26
N THR A 684 40.48 -26.22 26.15
CA THR A 684 40.26 -27.18 25.05
C THR A 684 38.81 -27.71 25.02
N SER A 685 38.21 -27.93 26.19
CA SER A 685 36.79 -28.35 26.29
C SER A 685 35.82 -27.23 25.87
N GLN A 686 36.15 -25.98 26.17
CA GLN A 686 35.38 -24.80 25.77
C GLN A 686 35.52 -24.54 24.27
N GLU A 687 36.71 -24.68 23.71
CA GLU A 687 36.95 -24.60 22.26
C GLU A 687 36.13 -25.63 21.48
N LYS A 688 36.02 -26.86 22.00
CA LYS A 688 35.17 -27.90 21.40
C LYS A 688 33.68 -27.54 21.44
N ARG A 689 33.19 -26.99 22.55
CA ARG A 689 31.80 -26.51 22.65
C ARG A 689 31.53 -25.34 21.72
N VAL A 690 32.48 -24.41 21.57
CA VAL A 690 32.39 -23.30 20.62
C VAL A 690 32.33 -23.85 19.19
N ALA A 691 33.15 -24.86 18.85
CA ALA A 691 33.12 -25.49 17.53
C ALA A 691 31.75 -26.15 17.22
N GLU A 692 31.14 -26.82 18.20
CA GLU A 692 29.79 -27.42 18.06
C GLU A 692 28.70 -26.36 17.90
N VAL A 693 28.75 -25.27 18.68
CA VAL A 693 27.82 -24.14 18.54
C VAL A 693 27.98 -23.44 17.19
N MET A 694 29.22 -23.26 16.71
CA MET A 694 29.50 -22.70 15.38
C MET A 694 29.02 -23.61 14.25
N SER A 695 29.05 -24.94 14.42
CA SER A 695 28.45 -25.89 13.47
C SER A 695 26.93 -25.74 13.43
N SER A 696 26.27 -25.65 14.59
CA SER A 696 24.81 -25.45 14.68
C SER A 696 24.39 -24.09 14.10
N ALA A 697 25.16 -23.03 14.34
CA ALA A 697 24.91 -21.70 13.78
C ALA A 697 25.01 -21.70 12.25
N LYS A 698 25.99 -22.41 11.68
CA LYS A 698 26.12 -22.58 10.21
C LYS A 698 24.96 -23.36 9.59
N GLU A 699 24.38 -24.31 10.32
CA GLU A 699 23.22 -25.07 9.83
C GLU A 699 21.94 -24.24 9.85
N GLU A 700 21.76 -23.39 10.87
CA GLU A 700 20.67 -22.40 10.90
C GLU A 700 20.85 -21.31 9.82
N GLU A 701 22.07 -20.82 9.60
CA GLU A 701 22.38 -19.89 8.50
C GLU A 701 22.00 -20.47 7.12
N ARG A 702 22.19 -21.79 6.95
CA ARG A 702 21.80 -22.50 5.72
C ARG A 702 20.27 -22.56 5.56
N LYS A 703 19.52 -22.80 6.64
CA LYS A 703 18.05 -22.79 6.63
C LYS A 703 17.48 -21.39 6.35
N TYR A 704 18.08 -20.34 6.93
CA TYR A 704 17.71 -18.96 6.62
C TYR A 704 18.01 -18.61 5.16
N SER A 705 19.15 -19.04 4.63
CA SER A 705 19.52 -18.85 3.23
C SER A 705 18.57 -19.56 2.25
N GLU A 706 18.08 -20.76 2.60
CA GLU A 706 17.07 -21.48 1.82
C GLU A 706 15.71 -20.78 1.87
N THR A 707 15.32 -20.28 3.04
CA THR A 707 14.08 -19.50 3.21
C THR A 707 14.11 -18.20 2.40
N ILE A 708 15.26 -17.49 2.38
CA ILE A 708 15.46 -16.29 1.56
C ILE A 708 15.35 -16.62 0.07
N ARG A 709 15.97 -17.72 -0.39
CA ARG A 709 15.83 -18.17 -1.80
C ARG A 709 14.40 -18.50 -2.20
N GLU A 710 13.62 -19.06 -1.28
CA GLU A 710 12.20 -19.36 -1.55
C GLU A 710 11.35 -18.10 -1.57
N LYS A 711 11.65 -17.12 -0.69
CA LYS A 711 11.05 -15.78 -0.74
C LYS A 711 11.39 -15.06 -2.04
N ASP A 712 12.63 -15.13 -2.52
CA ASP A 712 13.05 -14.55 -3.81
C ASP A 712 12.32 -15.19 -5.01
N LYS A 713 12.03 -16.50 -4.97
CA LYS A 713 11.21 -17.15 -6.00
C LYS A 713 9.79 -16.60 -6.02
N ARG A 714 9.18 -16.36 -4.84
CA ARG A 714 7.84 -15.78 -4.73
C ARG A 714 7.81 -14.32 -5.16
N VAL A 715 8.86 -13.55 -4.86
CA VAL A 715 9.02 -12.17 -5.36
C VAL A 715 9.05 -12.16 -6.89
N LYS A 716 9.85 -13.04 -7.53
CA LYS A 716 9.88 -13.17 -9.00
C LYS A 716 8.55 -13.63 -9.61
N GLU A 717 7.74 -14.38 -8.87
CA GLU A 717 6.40 -14.76 -9.30
C GLU A 717 5.42 -13.58 -9.22
N PHE A 718 5.51 -12.77 -8.16
CA PHE A 718 4.74 -11.52 -8.05
C PHE A 718 5.16 -10.48 -9.10
N GLU A 719 6.45 -10.36 -9.42
CA GLU A 719 6.91 -9.49 -10.52
C GLU A 719 6.32 -9.89 -11.88
N ARG A 720 6.24 -11.20 -12.16
CA ARG A 720 5.55 -11.69 -13.37
C ARG A 720 4.05 -11.38 -13.34
N ARG A 721 3.40 -11.51 -12.18
CA ARG A 721 1.98 -11.21 -12.04
C ARG A 721 1.69 -9.71 -12.19
N ILE A 722 2.55 -8.86 -11.65
CA ILE A 722 2.48 -7.40 -11.83
C ILE A 722 2.67 -7.05 -13.31
N SER A 723 3.62 -7.69 -14.00
CA SER A 723 3.82 -7.48 -15.44
C SER A 723 2.58 -7.86 -16.27
N GLN A 724 1.90 -8.97 -15.93
CA GLN A 724 0.63 -9.35 -16.55
C GLN A 724 -0.50 -8.34 -16.25
N LEU A 725 -0.54 -7.77 -15.04
CA LEU A 725 -1.55 -6.77 -14.68
C LEU A 725 -1.35 -5.45 -15.44
N ILE A 726 -0.10 -5.03 -15.65
CA ILE A 726 0.25 -3.86 -16.47
C ILE A 726 -0.21 -4.08 -17.92
N GLU A 727 -0.07 -5.29 -18.46
CA GLU A 727 -0.52 -5.62 -19.81
C GLU A 727 -2.06 -5.53 -19.91
N VAL A 728 -2.79 -6.06 -18.93
CA VAL A 728 -4.25 -5.93 -18.86
C VAL A 728 -4.71 -4.47 -18.67
N GLU A 729 -3.98 -3.68 -17.86
CA GLU A 729 -4.25 -2.25 -17.70
C GLU A 729 -4.10 -1.50 -19.02
N SER A 730 -3.06 -1.83 -19.81
CA SER A 730 -2.87 -1.24 -21.15
C SER A 730 -3.97 -1.64 -22.15
N GLU A 731 -4.52 -2.86 -22.04
CA GLU A 731 -5.68 -3.29 -22.82
C GLU A 731 -6.96 -2.57 -22.40
N LEU A 732 -7.17 -2.37 -21.09
CA LEU A 732 -8.28 -1.60 -20.56
C LEU A 732 -8.22 -0.14 -21.00
N GLU A 733 -7.04 0.49 -21.01
CA GLU A 733 -6.86 1.84 -21.54
C GLU A 733 -7.21 1.93 -23.04
N ARG A 734 -6.82 0.93 -23.83
CA ARG A 734 -7.23 0.83 -25.25
C ARG A 734 -8.74 0.69 -25.41
N LEU A 735 -9.38 -0.16 -24.60
CA LEU A 735 -10.84 -0.33 -24.63
C LEU A 735 -11.56 0.95 -24.22
N ASN A 736 -11.05 1.64 -23.21
CA ASN A 736 -11.61 2.90 -22.70
C ASN A 736 -11.49 4.03 -23.74
N TYR A 737 -10.38 4.06 -24.51
CA TYR A 737 -10.25 4.96 -25.64
C TYR A 737 -11.28 4.67 -26.75
N GLN A 738 -11.56 3.40 -27.04
CA GLN A 738 -12.60 3.01 -28.00
C GLN A 738 -14.01 3.36 -27.51
N LEU A 739 -14.29 3.20 -26.21
CA LEU A 739 -15.54 3.62 -25.57
C LEU A 739 -15.74 5.12 -25.68
N LYS A 740 -14.73 5.94 -25.34
CA LYS A 740 -14.77 7.40 -25.53
C LYS A 740 -15.03 7.82 -26.98
N GLN A 741 -14.54 7.07 -27.97
CA GLN A 741 -14.89 7.34 -29.37
C GLN A 741 -16.34 6.99 -29.71
N LYS A 742 -16.90 5.95 -29.10
CA LYS A 742 -18.33 5.62 -29.27
C LYS A 742 -19.23 6.63 -28.55
N ASP A 743 -18.85 7.10 -27.38
CA ASP A 743 -19.59 8.14 -26.65
C ASP A 743 -19.65 9.44 -27.46
N ARG A 744 -18.53 9.88 -28.03
CA ARG A 744 -18.52 11.06 -28.94
C ARG A 744 -19.42 10.89 -30.17
N LYS A 745 -19.57 9.66 -30.67
CA LYS A 745 -20.50 9.38 -31.77
C LYS A 745 -21.94 9.38 -31.28
N SER A 746 -22.20 8.85 -30.09
CA SER A 746 -23.51 8.90 -29.43
C SER A 746 -23.95 10.33 -29.17
N ASP A 747 -23.06 11.20 -28.69
CA ASP A 747 -23.31 12.64 -28.51
C ASP A 747 -23.63 13.34 -29.84
N GLY A 748 -22.94 12.96 -30.92
CA GLY A 748 -23.26 13.43 -32.27
C GLY A 748 -24.65 13.01 -32.74
N PHE A 749 -25.08 11.79 -32.43
CA PHE A 749 -26.44 11.34 -32.72
C PHE A 749 -27.48 12.05 -31.86
N LEU A 750 -27.20 12.27 -30.57
CA LEU A 750 -28.06 13.03 -29.66
C LEU A 750 -28.29 14.45 -30.16
N LYS A 751 -27.23 15.12 -30.61
CA LYS A 751 -27.36 16.46 -31.22
C LYS A 751 -28.17 16.46 -32.50
N THR A 752 -28.05 15.40 -33.31
CA THR A 752 -28.88 15.25 -34.52
C THR A 752 -30.35 15.00 -34.19
N ILE A 753 -30.62 14.28 -33.09
CA ILE A 753 -31.98 14.06 -32.58
C ILE A 753 -32.55 15.36 -32.02
N GLU A 754 -31.79 16.13 -31.23
CA GLU A 754 -32.20 17.45 -30.74
C GLU A 754 -32.52 18.42 -31.88
N ASP A 755 -31.70 18.44 -32.93
CA ASP A 755 -31.96 19.26 -34.13
C ASP A 755 -33.26 18.82 -34.85
N LYS A 756 -33.54 17.51 -34.87
CA LYS A 756 -34.78 16.96 -35.45
C LYS A 756 -36.01 17.21 -34.59
N ASP A 757 -35.88 17.16 -33.27
CA ASP A 757 -36.95 17.50 -32.34
C ASP A 757 -37.30 19.00 -32.42
N GLN A 758 -36.31 19.87 -32.58
CA GLN A 758 -36.54 21.30 -32.86
C GLN A 758 -37.26 21.51 -34.20
N GLU A 759 -36.93 20.72 -35.23
CA GLU A 759 -37.60 20.76 -36.53
C GLU A 759 -39.06 20.29 -36.42
N ILE A 760 -39.33 19.25 -35.61
CA ILE A 760 -40.69 18.77 -35.31
C ILE A 760 -41.49 19.84 -34.58
N VAL A 761 -40.94 20.49 -33.55
CA VAL A 761 -41.60 21.59 -32.82
C VAL A 761 -41.92 22.77 -33.75
N GLN A 762 -41.03 23.09 -34.70
CA GLN A 762 -41.31 24.12 -35.71
C GLN A 762 -42.46 23.71 -36.66
N LEU A 763 -42.54 22.43 -37.04
CA LEU A 763 -43.63 21.91 -37.87
C LEU A 763 -44.96 21.86 -37.10
N GLU A 764 -44.94 21.50 -35.82
CA GLU A 764 -46.11 21.50 -34.93
C GLU A 764 -46.68 22.92 -34.76
N ASN A 765 -45.82 23.92 -34.49
CA ASN A 765 -46.23 25.32 -34.42
C ASN A 765 -46.85 25.82 -35.73
N ARG A 766 -46.27 25.43 -36.88
CA ARG A 766 -46.84 25.77 -38.20
C ARG A 766 -48.18 25.07 -38.47
N LEU A 767 -48.35 23.85 -37.96
CA LEU A 767 -49.61 23.11 -38.05
C LEU A 767 -50.69 23.76 -37.16
N GLU A 768 -50.31 24.23 -35.97
CA GLU A 768 -51.19 24.94 -35.04
C GLU A 768 -51.61 26.31 -35.60
N ASP A 769 -50.70 27.04 -36.23
CA ASP A 769 -51.01 28.27 -36.96
C ASP A 769 -51.99 27.99 -38.12
N ALA A 770 -51.75 26.95 -38.92
CA ALA A 770 -52.66 26.53 -39.99
C ALA A 770 -54.03 26.12 -39.44
N SER A 771 -54.07 25.38 -38.33
CA SER A 771 -55.31 25.00 -37.63
C SER A 771 -56.07 26.25 -37.14
N SER A 772 -55.36 27.25 -36.61
CA SER A 772 -55.97 28.53 -36.19
C SER A 772 -56.59 29.29 -37.37
N THR A 773 -55.95 29.27 -38.54
CA THR A 773 -56.50 29.88 -39.76
C THR A 773 -57.71 29.09 -40.28
N ASN A 774 -57.67 27.77 -40.17
CA ASN A 774 -58.79 26.91 -40.56
C ASN A 774 -59.99 27.12 -39.63
N ASN A 775 -59.77 27.25 -38.33
CA ASN A 775 -60.81 27.58 -37.36
C ASN A 775 -61.43 28.98 -37.61
N LYS A 776 -60.62 29.96 -38.03
CA LYS A 776 -61.12 31.27 -38.48
C LYS A 776 -61.95 31.17 -39.76
N LEU A 777 -61.57 30.29 -40.70
CA LEU A 777 -62.35 30.03 -41.91
C LEU A 777 -63.67 29.30 -41.60
N ILE A 778 -63.65 28.32 -40.71
CA ILE A 778 -64.84 27.62 -40.21
C ILE A 778 -65.79 28.61 -39.52
N TYR A 779 -65.29 29.51 -38.68
CA TYR A 779 -66.10 30.56 -38.06
C TYR A 779 -66.72 31.52 -39.09
N ASN A 780 -65.97 31.87 -40.15
CA ASN A 780 -66.49 32.69 -41.25
C ASN A 780 -67.52 31.95 -42.11
N LEU A 781 -67.38 30.63 -42.28
CA LEU A 781 -68.37 29.78 -42.93
C LEU A 781 -69.64 29.69 -42.09
N ASP A 782 -69.54 29.49 -40.77
CA ASP A 782 -70.68 29.48 -39.86
C ASP A 782 -71.44 30.82 -39.85
N LEU A 783 -70.71 31.95 -39.96
CA LEU A 783 -71.32 33.27 -40.16
C LEU A 783 -72.02 33.42 -41.50
N ARG A 784 -71.51 32.77 -42.56
CA ARG A 784 -72.14 32.73 -43.88
C ARG A 784 -73.36 31.82 -43.89
N ASP A 785 -73.31 30.67 -43.23
CA ASP A 785 -74.42 29.74 -43.10
C ASP A 785 -75.56 30.38 -42.30
N LYS A 786 -75.27 31.08 -41.20
CA LYS A 786 -76.28 31.94 -40.51
C LYS A 786 -76.87 33.03 -41.40
N LYS A 787 -76.10 33.53 -42.36
CA LYS A 787 -76.57 34.54 -43.33
C LYS A 787 -77.42 33.90 -44.42
N VAL A 788 -77.08 32.70 -44.86
CA VAL A 788 -77.88 31.85 -45.77
C VAL A 788 -79.19 31.47 -45.10
N GLU A 789 -79.17 31.04 -43.84
CA GLU A 789 -80.35 30.71 -43.04
C GLU A 789 -81.26 31.95 -42.86
N SER A 790 -80.68 33.15 -42.69
CA SER A 790 -81.45 34.41 -42.70
C SER A 790 -82.05 34.77 -44.06
N LEU A 791 -81.41 34.33 -45.16
CA LEU A 791 -81.88 34.53 -46.52
C LEU A 791 -82.95 33.48 -46.90
N GLU A 792 -82.83 32.26 -46.40
CA GLU A 792 -83.83 31.19 -46.52
C GLU A 792 -85.09 31.54 -45.73
N GLN A 793 -84.99 32.03 -44.50
CA GLN A 793 -86.15 32.59 -43.75
C GLN A 793 -86.78 33.81 -44.44
N ARG A 794 -86.03 34.54 -45.27
CA ARG A 794 -86.55 35.63 -46.11
C ARG A 794 -87.18 35.12 -47.41
N LEU A 795 -86.70 33.98 -47.93
CA LEU A 795 -87.26 33.29 -49.09
C LEU A 795 -88.59 32.61 -48.72
N GLU A 796 -88.68 31.95 -47.56
CA GLU A 796 -89.92 31.36 -47.02
C GLU A 796 -90.99 32.44 -46.72
N LYS A 797 -90.55 33.63 -46.27
CA LYS A 797 -91.42 34.83 -46.15
C LYS A 797 -91.78 35.47 -47.50
N ALA A 798 -91.05 35.17 -48.57
CA ALA A 798 -91.36 35.61 -49.93
C ALA A 798 -92.24 34.60 -50.67
N GLU A 799 -92.09 33.29 -50.42
CA GLU A 799 -92.96 32.21 -50.90
C GLU A 799 -94.36 32.30 -50.27
N SER A 800 -94.46 32.57 -48.96
CA SER A 800 -95.75 32.89 -48.30
C SER A 800 -96.39 34.21 -48.74
N LYS A 801 -95.66 35.05 -49.50
CA LYS A 801 -96.18 36.25 -50.19
C LYS A 801 -96.38 36.05 -51.70
N ALA A 802 -95.92 34.93 -52.28
CA ALA A 802 -96.11 34.52 -53.67
C ALA A 802 -97.26 33.50 -53.84
N GLU A 803 -97.71 32.82 -52.78
CA GLU A 803 -98.93 31.99 -52.76
C GLU A 803 -100.23 32.78 -52.49
N LYS A 804 -100.22 34.11 -52.65
CA LYS A 804 -101.41 34.98 -52.62
C LYS A 804 -101.70 35.70 -53.93
N GLN A 805 -101.32 35.10 -55.07
CA GLN A 805 -101.76 35.57 -56.38
C GLN A 805 -101.80 34.50 -57.48
N GLU A 806 -102.30 33.30 -57.18
CA GLU A 806 -103.03 32.47 -58.16
C GLU A 806 -103.98 31.53 -57.41
N SER A 807 -105.22 31.41 -57.89
CA SER A 807 -106.34 30.68 -57.29
C SER A 807 -107.17 31.40 -56.21
N ASN A 808 -107.65 32.60 -56.57
CA ASN A 808 -109.10 32.85 -56.47
C ASN A 808 -109.71 32.52 -57.85
N ASP A 809 -110.02 31.25 -58.07
CA ASP A 809 -111.06 30.83 -59.00
C ASP A 809 -112.09 30.01 -58.20
N ASP A 810 -112.53 30.61 -57.10
CA ASP A 810 -113.81 30.32 -56.53
C ASP A 810 -114.82 31.15 -57.34
N ARG A 811 -115.67 30.45 -58.07
CA ARG A 811 -117.11 30.66 -57.88
C ARG A 811 -117.59 32.10 -58.14
N ALA A 812 -117.70 32.42 -59.42
CA ALA A 812 -118.70 33.34 -59.94
C ALA A 812 -119.50 32.55 -60.99
N ARG A 813 -120.66 31.93 -60.70
CA ARG A 813 -122.02 32.52 -60.69
C ARG A 813 -122.99 31.32 -60.78
N ARG A 814 -124.06 31.07 -59.99
CA ARG A 814 -125.19 31.93 -59.57
C ARG A 814 -125.41 33.04 -60.58
N GLU A 815 -126.35 33.00 -61.52
CA GLU A 815 -127.69 32.40 -61.61
C GLU A 815 -128.17 32.74 -63.02
N VAL A 816 -129.16 32.02 -63.56
CA VAL A 816 -130.35 32.57 -64.24
C VAL A 816 -131.20 31.41 -64.81
N LEU A 817 -132.52 31.49 -64.55
CA LEU A 817 -133.69 30.71 -65.03
C LEU A 817 -133.98 29.38 -64.27
N GLU A 818 -134.98 29.26 -63.38
CA GLU A 818 -136.44 29.48 -63.54
C GLU A 818 -136.98 28.77 -64.80
N THR A 819 -137.87 27.77 -64.79
CA THR A 819 -139.04 27.52 -63.94
C THR A 819 -139.55 26.07 -64.13
N LYS A 820 -140.20 25.54 -63.07
CA LYS A 820 -141.12 24.38 -63.01
C LYS A 820 -140.50 22.99 -63.17
N ASP A 821 -140.35 22.31 -62.02
CA ASP A 821 -141.14 21.09 -61.73
C ASP A 821 -141.07 20.74 -60.23
N ASP A 822 -141.45 21.72 -59.40
CA ASP A 822 -141.42 21.75 -57.93
C ASP A 822 -142.45 20.83 -57.22
N LYS A 823 -142.66 19.59 -57.69
CA LYS A 823 -143.50 18.64 -56.92
C LYS A 823 -143.01 17.19 -56.92
N ILE A 824 -141.95 16.87 -57.66
CA ILE A 824 -141.33 15.53 -57.66
C ILE A 824 -140.06 15.52 -56.78
N LEU A 825 -139.35 16.64 -56.68
CA LEU A 825 -138.09 16.79 -55.92
C LEU A 825 -138.22 16.69 -54.37
N GLU A 826 -139.42 16.87 -53.81
CA GLU A 826 -139.61 16.81 -52.34
C GLU A 826 -139.51 15.38 -51.77
N LEU A 827 -139.69 14.35 -52.61
CA LEU A 827 -139.51 12.96 -52.19
C LEU A 827 -138.07 12.45 -52.40
N GLU A 828 -137.29 13.04 -53.32
CA GLU A 828 -135.88 12.67 -53.58
C GLU A 828 -134.92 13.35 -52.57
N SER A 829 -135.25 14.55 -52.09
CA SER A 829 -134.48 15.30 -51.08
C SER A 829 -134.28 14.52 -49.76
N ARG A 830 -135.21 13.64 -49.37
CA ARG A 830 -135.08 12.85 -48.13
C ARG A 830 -134.13 11.65 -48.24
N LEU A 831 -133.83 11.18 -49.46
CA LEU A 831 -132.85 10.10 -49.68
C LEU A 831 -131.42 10.66 -49.83
N GLU A 832 -131.29 11.87 -50.36
CA GLU A 832 -130.00 12.53 -50.58
C GLU A 832 -129.36 13.09 -49.29
N ASP A 833 -130.18 13.49 -48.31
CA ASP A 833 -129.71 13.88 -46.96
C ASP A 833 -129.06 12.72 -46.18
N ALA A 834 -129.50 11.47 -46.41
CA ALA A 834 -128.87 10.29 -45.79
C ALA A 834 -127.52 9.94 -46.45
N LEU A 835 -127.39 10.13 -47.77
CA LEU A 835 -126.15 9.88 -48.50
C LEU A 835 -125.08 10.96 -48.25
N THR A 836 -125.48 12.22 -48.07
CA THR A 836 -124.54 13.31 -47.74
C THR A 836 -124.00 13.20 -46.31
N ASN A 837 -124.77 12.68 -45.35
CA ASN A 837 -124.28 12.36 -44.00
C ASN A 837 -123.31 11.17 -43.98
N CYS A 838 -123.53 10.14 -44.80
CA CYS A 838 -122.54 9.06 -44.99
C CYS A 838 -121.24 9.56 -45.62
N LYS A 839 -121.30 10.46 -46.62
CA LYS A 839 -120.10 11.05 -47.24
C LYS A 839 -119.32 11.97 -46.29
N LYS A 840 -120.01 12.74 -45.43
CA LYS A 840 -119.36 13.56 -44.39
C LYS A 840 -118.65 12.70 -43.35
N LEU A 841 -119.31 11.63 -42.85
CA LEU A 841 -118.68 10.68 -41.93
C LEU A 841 -117.45 9.99 -42.56
N GLN A 842 -117.53 9.60 -43.85
CA GLN A 842 -116.41 9.00 -44.57
C GLN A 842 -115.22 9.97 -44.77
N HIS A 843 -115.47 11.27 -44.94
CA HIS A 843 -114.41 12.28 -45.00
C HIS A 843 -113.75 12.52 -43.63
N THR A 844 -114.54 12.59 -42.55
CA THR A 844 -113.98 12.66 -41.18
C THR A 844 -113.18 11.43 -40.79
N LEU A 845 -113.57 10.24 -41.27
CA LEU A 845 -112.83 9.00 -41.04
C LEU A 845 -111.48 9.01 -41.78
N LYS A 846 -111.45 9.43 -43.06
CA LYS A 846 -110.19 9.63 -43.79
C LYS A 846 -109.26 10.64 -43.14
N VAL A 847 -109.78 11.79 -42.67
CA VAL A 847 -108.96 12.79 -41.97
C VAL A 847 -108.42 12.26 -40.64
N LYS A 848 -109.19 11.39 -39.95
CA LYS A 848 -108.69 10.72 -38.75
C LYS A 848 -107.66 9.64 -39.06
N ASP A 849 -107.83 8.87 -40.13
CA ASP A 849 -106.87 7.86 -40.57
C ASP A 849 -105.56 8.52 -41.03
N GLU A 850 -105.61 9.62 -41.80
CA GLU A 850 -104.43 10.42 -42.16
C GLU A 850 -103.72 10.99 -40.92
N LYS A 851 -104.49 11.39 -39.90
CA LYS A 851 -103.94 11.88 -38.64
C LYS A 851 -103.35 10.77 -37.78
N ILE A 852 -103.92 9.57 -37.78
CA ILE A 852 -103.38 8.37 -37.14
C ILE A 852 -102.06 7.99 -37.80
N VAL A 853 -102.02 7.91 -39.14
CA VAL A 853 -100.78 7.65 -39.88
C VAL A 853 -99.73 8.71 -39.55
N SER A 854 -100.08 10.00 -39.52
CA SER A 854 -99.13 11.06 -39.14
C SER A 854 -98.61 10.95 -37.70
N LEU A 855 -99.42 10.40 -36.78
CA LEU A 855 -99.03 10.19 -35.39
C LEU A 855 -98.19 8.91 -35.25
N GLU A 856 -98.48 7.87 -36.03
CA GLU A 856 -97.69 6.64 -36.10
C GLU A 856 -96.28 6.93 -36.68
N THR A 857 -96.18 7.71 -37.76
CA THR A 857 -94.88 8.13 -38.31
C THR A 857 -94.08 8.96 -37.30
N ARG A 858 -94.74 9.87 -36.58
CA ARG A 858 -94.08 10.64 -35.50
C ARG A 858 -93.66 9.79 -34.31
N LEU A 859 -94.36 8.68 -34.05
CA LEU A 859 -94.00 7.74 -32.98
C LEU A 859 -92.79 6.88 -33.40
N GLU A 860 -92.72 6.50 -34.67
CA GLU A 860 -91.54 5.85 -35.27
C GLU A 860 -90.32 6.78 -35.24
N ASP A 861 -90.48 8.06 -35.61
CA ASP A 861 -89.41 9.06 -35.52
C ASP A 861 -88.95 9.29 -34.07
N ALA A 862 -89.87 9.31 -33.11
CA ALA A 862 -89.54 9.41 -31.70
C ALA A 862 -88.77 8.17 -31.19
N HIS A 863 -89.11 6.98 -31.68
CA HIS A 863 -88.40 5.74 -31.33
C HIS A 863 -86.99 5.68 -31.94
N VAL A 864 -86.82 6.19 -33.18
CA VAL A 864 -85.51 6.36 -33.81
C VAL A 864 -84.65 7.34 -33.01
N PHE A 865 -85.22 8.45 -32.56
CA PHE A 865 -84.54 9.44 -31.71
C PHE A 865 -84.13 8.84 -30.35
N GLU A 866 -84.99 8.01 -29.74
CA GLU A 866 -84.68 7.30 -28.49
C GLU A 866 -83.54 6.28 -28.67
N LEU A 867 -83.53 5.55 -29.79
CA LEU A 867 -82.43 4.65 -30.17
C LEU A 867 -81.10 5.40 -30.37
N GLU A 868 -81.16 6.60 -30.92
CA GLU A 868 -79.99 7.45 -31.15
C GLU A 868 -79.47 8.08 -29.85
N CYS A 869 -80.35 8.56 -28.97
CA CYS A 869 -80.01 8.97 -27.61
C CYS A 869 -79.38 7.82 -26.80
N ASN A 870 -79.88 6.59 -26.96
CA ASN A 870 -79.31 5.41 -26.29
C ASN A 870 -77.91 5.05 -26.84
N LYS A 871 -77.67 5.21 -28.14
CA LYS A 871 -76.32 5.05 -28.74
C LYS A 871 -75.36 6.14 -28.24
N MET A 872 -75.81 7.39 -28.17
CA MET A 872 -75.01 8.50 -27.66
C MET A 872 -74.69 8.33 -26.18
N THR A 873 -75.63 7.84 -25.38
CA THR A 873 -75.41 7.52 -23.96
C THR A 873 -74.37 6.41 -23.79
N LYS A 874 -74.47 5.33 -24.56
CA LYS A 874 -73.44 4.27 -24.55
C LYS A 874 -72.06 4.77 -24.97
N SER A 875 -71.98 5.61 -26.01
CA SER A 875 -70.72 6.23 -26.43
C SER A 875 -70.15 7.19 -25.37
N LEU A 876 -71.02 7.90 -24.64
CA LEU A 876 -70.61 8.76 -23.54
C LEU A 876 -70.06 7.94 -22.36
N ASP A 877 -70.69 6.83 -22.02
CA ASP A 877 -70.22 5.94 -20.94
C ASP A 877 -68.90 5.24 -21.33
N GLU A 878 -68.73 4.83 -22.59
CA GLU A 878 -67.45 4.34 -23.11
C GLU A 878 -66.34 5.40 -23.01
N LYS A 879 -66.66 6.66 -23.35
CA LYS A 879 -65.71 7.78 -23.21
C LYS A 879 -65.38 8.08 -21.75
N LYS A 880 -66.34 7.99 -20.83
CA LYS A 880 -66.09 8.15 -19.38
C LYS A 880 -65.18 7.06 -18.83
N ILE A 881 -65.38 5.80 -19.23
CA ILE A 881 -64.50 4.70 -18.87
C ILE A 881 -63.08 4.93 -19.43
N ARG A 882 -62.98 5.42 -20.67
CA ARG A 882 -61.70 5.77 -21.30
C ARG A 882 -60.98 6.90 -20.54
N ILE A 883 -61.72 7.92 -20.10
CA ILE A 883 -61.18 9.03 -19.30
C ILE A 883 -60.67 8.52 -17.95
N ALA A 884 -61.46 7.71 -17.23
CA ALA A 884 -61.03 7.13 -15.96
C ALA A 884 -59.78 6.22 -16.11
N GLN A 885 -59.66 5.49 -17.22
CA GLN A 885 -58.46 4.71 -17.53
C GLN A 885 -57.25 5.60 -17.84
N LEU A 886 -57.45 6.73 -18.52
CA LEU A 886 -56.39 7.69 -18.81
C LEU A 886 -55.95 8.44 -17.54
N GLU A 887 -56.87 8.78 -16.64
CA GLU A 887 -56.57 9.37 -15.32
C GLU A 887 -55.76 8.39 -14.47
N SER A 888 -56.16 7.11 -14.40
CA SER A 888 -55.38 6.08 -13.69
C SER A 888 -53.97 5.90 -14.26
N ARG A 889 -53.82 5.94 -15.59
CA ARG A 889 -52.50 5.88 -16.24
C ARG A 889 -51.67 7.14 -16.01
N LEU A 890 -52.31 8.30 -15.92
CA LEU A 890 -51.64 9.56 -15.60
C LEU A 890 -51.12 9.54 -14.17
N ASP A 891 -51.89 9.00 -13.22
CA ASP A 891 -51.46 8.81 -11.84
C ASP A 891 -50.28 7.83 -11.74
N GLU A 892 -50.31 6.70 -12.45
CA GLU A 892 -49.19 5.75 -12.53
C GLU A 892 -47.92 6.40 -13.10
N VAL A 893 -48.03 7.10 -14.22
CA VAL A 893 -46.90 7.81 -14.84
C VAL A 893 -46.40 8.95 -13.94
N SER A 894 -47.28 9.63 -13.20
CA SER A 894 -46.89 10.64 -12.22
C SER A 894 -46.12 10.01 -11.05
N GLY A 895 -46.54 8.83 -10.59
CA GLY A 895 -45.86 8.06 -9.54
C GLY A 895 -44.48 7.57 -10.00
N GLU A 896 -44.37 7.09 -11.24
CA GLU A 896 -43.08 6.73 -11.86
C GLU A 896 -42.17 7.95 -12.03
N SER A 897 -42.71 9.07 -12.49
CA SER A 897 -41.97 10.34 -12.61
C SER A 897 -41.45 10.83 -11.26
N HIS A 898 -42.26 10.71 -10.20
CA HIS A 898 -41.84 11.08 -8.85
C HIS A 898 -40.74 10.14 -8.31
N LYS A 899 -40.82 8.85 -8.63
CA LYS A 899 -39.81 7.84 -8.28
C LYS A 899 -38.49 8.07 -9.02
N LEU A 900 -38.57 8.35 -10.32
CA LEU A 900 -37.43 8.77 -11.15
C LEU A 900 -36.81 10.07 -10.64
N SER A 901 -37.61 11.03 -10.19
CA SER A 901 -37.12 12.28 -9.59
C SER A 901 -36.36 12.03 -8.28
N CYS A 902 -36.88 11.19 -7.39
CA CYS A 902 -36.17 10.76 -6.18
C CYS A 902 -34.87 10.01 -6.51
N ASP A 903 -34.90 9.10 -7.48
CA ASP A 903 -33.71 8.36 -7.93
C ASP A 903 -32.67 9.31 -8.54
N LEU A 904 -33.10 10.32 -9.31
CA LEU A 904 -32.22 11.35 -9.88
C LEU A 904 -31.55 12.16 -8.76
N GLN A 905 -32.29 12.56 -7.72
CA GLN A 905 -31.78 13.30 -6.57
C GLN A 905 -30.78 12.45 -5.75
N LEU A 906 -31.03 11.14 -5.64
CA LEU A 906 -30.15 10.19 -4.98
C LEU A 906 -28.88 9.90 -5.83
N LYS A 907 -28.98 10.00 -7.16
CA LYS A 907 -27.83 9.94 -8.06
C LYS A 907 -27.02 11.24 -8.03
N GLU A 908 -27.66 12.41 -7.98
CA GLU A 908 -27.01 13.71 -7.83
C GLU A 908 -26.19 13.81 -6.53
N THR A 909 -26.74 13.34 -5.42
CA THR A 909 -26.00 13.29 -4.14
C THR A 909 -24.81 12.34 -4.19
N LYS A 910 -24.94 11.20 -4.88
CA LYS A 910 -23.81 10.29 -5.13
C LYS A 910 -22.77 10.89 -6.08
N VAL A 911 -23.19 11.62 -7.11
CA VAL A 911 -22.28 12.33 -8.02
C VAL A 911 -21.51 13.41 -7.26
N LYS A 912 -22.17 14.23 -6.45
CA LYS A 912 -21.50 15.24 -5.59
C LYS A 912 -20.51 14.59 -4.61
N ALA A 913 -20.86 13.45 -4.02
CA ALA A 913 -19.94 12.71 -3.14
C ALA A 913 -18.74 12.12 -3.91
N LEU A 914 -18.95 11.68 -5.15
CA LEU A 914 -17.87 11.22 -6.03
C LEU A 914 -16.99 12.37 -6.50
N GLU A 915 -17.56 13.53 -6.83
CA GLU A 915 -16.84 14.76 -7.19
C GLU A 915 -15.95 15.25 -6.04
N GLU A 916 -16.47 15.23 -4.80
CA GLU A 916 -15.66 15.57 -3.62
C GLU A 916 -14.52 14.57 -3.41
N ARG A 917 -14.79 13.28 -3.63
CA ARG A 917 -13.78 12.22 -3.52
C ARG A 917 -12.73 12.30 -4.62
N VAL A 918 -13.11 12.69 -5.84
CA VAL A 918 -12.17 12.98 -6.93
C VAL A 918 -11.30 14.19 -6.57
N ARG A 919 -11.87 15.25 -6.00
CA ARG A 919 -11.11 16.42 -5.54
C ARG A 919 -10.08 16.07 -4.46
N ILE A 920 -10.46 15.21 -3.50
CA ILE A 920 -9.54 14.70 -2.48
C ILE A 920 -8.42 13.87 -3.13
N LEU A 921 -8.76 12.97 -4.04
CA LEU A 921 -7.77 12.15 -4.76
C LEU A 921 -6.84 12.99 -5.66
N GLU A 922 -7.32 14.10 -6.22
CA GLU A 922 -6.50 15.07 -6.96
C GLU A 922 -5.54 15.82 -6.03
N GLY A 923 -5.98 16.15 -4.80
CA GLY A 923 -5.11 16.69 -3.74
C GLY A 923 -4.02 15.70 -3.33
N GLU A 924 -4.40 14.44 -3.06
CA GLU A 924 -3.46 13.35 -2.74
C GLU A 924 -2.49 13.06 -3.90
N LYS A 925 -2.94 13.18 -5.15
CA LYS A 925 -2.07 13.08 -6.33
C LYS A 925 -1.04 14.22 -6.38
N HIS A 926 -1.45 15.44 -6.05
CA HIS A 926 -0.54 16.59 -6.01
C HIS A 926 0.51 16.44 -4.90
N GLU A 927 0.11 15.99 -3.71
CA GLU A 927 1.05 15.65 -2.63
C GLU A 927 2.00 14.52 -3.05
N ASN A 928 1.50 13.47 -3.70
CA ASN A 928 2.35 12.40 -4.22
C ASN A 928 3.33 12.89 -5.29
N GLU A 929 2.96 13.87 -6.13
CA GLU A 929 3.88 14.50 -7.08
C GLU A 929 4.95 15.35 -6.39
N VAL A 930 4.60 16.04 -5.30
CA VAL A 930 5.56 16.77 -4.46
C VAL A 930 6.54 15.81 -3.78
N ILE A 931 6.02 14.71 -3.20
CA ILE A 931 6.84 13.66 -2.59
C ILE A 931 7.74 13.01 -3.64
N ARG A 932 7.24 12.72 -4.85
CA ARG A 932 8.07 12.19 -5.96
C ARG A 932 9.18 13.16 -6.38
N ARG A 933 8.90 14.48 -6.42
CA ARG A 933 9.93 15.49 -6.70
C ARG A 933 10.99 15.53 -5.62
N SER A 934 10.59 15.49 -4.35
CA SER A 934 11.52 15.42 -3.21
C SER A 934 12.32 14.12 -3.20
N LEU A 935 11.69 12.99 -3.52
CA LEU A 935 12.36 11.69 -3.62
C LEU A 935 13.40 11.71 -4.74
N LYS A 936 13.07 12.27 -5.90
CA LYS A 936 14.00 12.43 -7.02
C LYS A 936 15.18 13.33 -6.66
N GLU A 937 14.95 14.43 -5.94
CA GLU A 937 16.03 15.29 -5.45
C GLU A 937 16.91 14.56 -4.42
N LYS A 938 16.34 13.68 -3.59
CA LYS A 938 17.12 12.81 -2.69
C LYS A 938 17.88 11.73 -3.45
N GLU A 939 17.30 11.14 -4.49
CA GLU A 939 17.98 10.18 -5.38
C GLU A 939 19.17 10.83 -6.10
N ASP A 940 18.99 12.03 -6.66
CA ASP A 940 20.05 12.79 -7.32
C ASP A 940 21.18 13.15 -6.33
N ASN A 941 20.83 13.49 -5.08
CA ASN A 941 21.80 13.71 -4.01
C ASN A 941 22.55 12.43 -3.60
N VAL A 942 21.87 11.28 -3.57
CA VAL A 942 22.49 9.98 -3.30
C VAL A 942 23.44 9.58 -4.43
N VAL A 943 23.08 9.86 -5.69
CA VAL A 943 23.97 9.65 -6.84
C VAL A 943 25.20 10.55 -6.74
N PHE A 944 25.03 11.85 -6.44
CA PHE A 944 26.14 12.78 -6.25
C PHE A 944 27.07 12.38 -5.09
N LEU A 945 26.51 11.96 -3.95
CA LEU A 945 27.29 11.44 -2.83
C LEU A 945 27.96 10.11 -3.18
N GLY A 946 27.32 9.26 -3.99
CA GLY A 946 27.90 8.03 -4.52
C GLY A 946 29.10 8.28 -5.43
N GLU A 947 29.02 9.29 -6.31
CA GLU A 947 30.16 9.72 -7.14
C GLU A 947 31.30 10.30 -6.30
N LYS A 948 30.97 11.08 -5.27
CA LYS A 948 31.97 11.62 -4.33
C LYS A 948 32.63 10.52 -3.50
N LEU A 949 31.87 9.52 -3.06
CA LEU A 949 32.38 8.35 -2.36
C LEU A 949 33.30 7.53 -3.28
N LYS A 950 32.93 7.36 -4.55
CA LYS A 950 33.77 6.68 -5.56
C LYS A 950 35.10 7.41 -5.76
N SER A 951 35.08 8.74 -5.86
CA SER A 951 36.31 9.55 -5.92
C SER A 951 37.18 9.37 -4.67
N CYS A 952 36.58 9.37 -3.48
CA CYS A 952 37.32 9.09 -2.24
C CYS A 952 37.89 7.66 -2.20
N MET A 953 37.16 6.68 -2.71
CA MET A 953 37.66 5.29 -2.79
C MET A 953 38.83 5.16 -3.77
N GLU A 954 38.80 5.89 -4.90
CA GLU A 954 39.91 5.96 -5.84
C GLU A 954 41.15 6.63 -5.20
N GLU A 955 40.96 7.70 -4.42
CA GLU A 955 42.04 8.33 -3.64
C GLU A 955 42.59 7.42 -2.54
N LEU A 956 41.73 6.69 -1.83
CA LEU A 956 42.13 5.70 -0.84
C LEU A 956 42.93 4.55 -1.47
N ALA A 957 42.50 4.05 -2.64
CA ALA A 957 43.25 3.02 -3.37
C ALA A 957 44.64 3.51 -3.80
N VAL A 958 44.79 4.80 -4.17
CA VAL A 958 46.10 5.39 -4.46
C VAL A 958 46.95 5.49 -3.19
N LEU A 959 46.36 5.85 -2.05
CA LEU A 959 47.07 5.90 -0.77
C LEU A 959 47.47 4.52 -0.27
N GLU A 960 46.61 3.51 -0.42
CA GLU A 960 46.91 2.11 -0.10
C GLU A 960 48.09 1.59 -0.93
N ASN A 961 48.10 1.85 -2.24
CA ASN A 961 49.24 1.52 -3.10
C ASN A 961 50.53 2.22 -2.66
N ARG A 962 50.46 3.50 -2.26
CA ARG A 962 51.63 4.23 -1.72
C ARG A 962 52.12 3.68 -0.39
N ILE A 963 51.21 3.24 0.48
CA ILE A 963 51.54 2.57 1.74
C ILE A 963 52.19 1.21 1.45
N GLU A 964 51.70 0.46 0.47
CA GLU A 964 52.28 -0.82 0.08
C GLU A 964 53.67 -0.68 -0.56
N GLU A 965 53.89 0.36 -1.37
CA GLU A 965 55.22 0.74 -1.87
C GLU A 965 56.17 1.13 -0.74
N ALA A 966 55.72 1.96 0.22
CA ALA A 966 56.50 2.33 1.39
C ALA A 966 56.83 1.10 2.26
N ASN A 967 55.89 0.18 2.44
CA ASN A 967 56.10 -1.07 3.15
C ASN A 967 57.08 -2.00 2.41
N SER A 968 57.03 -2.06 1.08
CA SER A 968 58.02 -2.78 0.27
C SER A 968 59.43 -2.21 0.43
N GLN A 969 59.56 -0.89 0.45
CA GLN A 969 60.84 -0.22 0.76
C GLN A 969 61.30 -0.50 2.19
N ASN A 970 60.38 -0.50 3.16
CA ASN A 970 60.70 -0.77 4.55
C ASN A 970 61.16 -2.22 4.76
N ARG A 971 60.54 -3.20 4.08
CA ARG A 971 61.01 -4.60 4.05
C ARG A 971 62.41 -4.73 3.46
N LYS A 972 62.74 -3.97 2.40
CA LYS A 972 64.10 -3.93 1.82
C LYS A 972 65.11 -3.35 2.79
N LEU A 973 64.74 -2.28 3.50
CA LEU A 973 65.58 -1.67 4.54
C LEU A 973 65.77 -2.63 5.72
N GLN A 974 64.72 -3.26 6.22
CA GLN A 974 64.79 -4.29 7.26
C GLN A 974 65.68 -5.47 6.85
N HIS A 975 65.58 -5.95 5.61
CA HIS A 975 66.49 -6.98 5.11
C HIS A 975 67.94 -6.48 5.06
N SER A 976 68.18 -5.25 4.63
CA SER A 976 69.52 -4.66 4.65
C SER A 976 70.07 -4.46 6.07
N VAL A 977 69.22 -4.11 7.03
CA VAL A 977 69.58 -3.99 8.45
C VAL A 977 69.93 -5.36 9.00
N LYS A 978 69.10 -6.38 8.75
CA LYS A 978 69.37 -7.75 9.18
C LYS A 978 70.68 -8.32 8.61
N MET A 979 70.97 -8.04 7.34
CA MET A 979 72.26 -8.42 6.72
C MET A 979 73.44 -7.68 7.35
N LYS A 980 73.24 -6.45 7.85
CA LYS A 980 74.27 -5.70 8.59
C LYS A 980 74.42 -6.22 10.02
N GLU A 981 73.33 -6.58 10.69
CA GLU A 981 73.33 -7.21 12.00
C GLU A 981 74.05 -8.57 11.97
N GLU A 982 73.77 -9.42 10.98
CA GLU A 982 74.50 -10.68 10.79
C GLU A 982 76.01 -10.44 10.54
N ARG A 983 76.35 -9.36 9.85
CA ARG A 983 77.74 -8.93 9.67
C ARG A 983 78.38 -8.43 10.96
N ILE A 984 77.64 -7.70 11.78
CA ILE A 984 78.08 -7.23 13.10
C ILE A 984 78.31 -8.43 14.01
N VAL A 985 77.39 -9.38 14.06
CA VAL A 985 77.53 -10.63 14.85
C VAL A 985 78.76 -11.43 14.40
N ASN A 986 79.01 -11.54 13.09
CA ASN A 986 80.21 -12.19 12.56
C ASN A 986 81.51 -11.44 12.92
N LEU A 987 81.47 -10.10 12.94
CA LEU A 987 82.60 -9.29 13.38
C LEU A 987 82.81 -9.39 14.89
N GLU A 988 81.74 -9.44 15.69
CA GLU A 988 81.78 -9.64 17.14
C GLU A 988 82.35 -11.03 17.49
N THR A 989 81.97 -12.08 16.76
CA THR A 989 82.60 -13.41 16.90
C THR A 989 84.08 -13.39 16.52
N SER A 990 84.46 -12.68 15.45
CA SER A 990 85.87 -12.50 15.08
C SER A 990 86.66 -11.70 16.13
N VAL A 991 86.02 -10.72 16.80
CA VAL A 991 86.63 -9.96 17.90
C VAL A 991 86.79 -10.84 19.14
N LEU A 992 85.81 -11.69 19.47
CA LEU A 992 85.93 -12.68 20.56
C LEU A 992 87.07 -13.68 20.31
N GLU A 993 87.27 -14.13 19.06
CA GLU A 993 88.42 -14.96 18.69
C GLU A 993 89.76 -14.22 18.86
N LEU A 994 89.80 -12.92 18.56
CA LEU A 994 90.98 -12.07 18.81
C LEU A 994 91.22 -11.84 20.31
N GLU A 995 90.16 -11.75 21.12
CA GLU A 995 90.25 -11.67 22.57
C GLU A 995 90.84 -12.97 23.17
N GLU A 996 90.50 -14.14 22.64
CA GLU A 996 91.17 -15.40 23.00
C GLU A 996 92.68 -15.40 22.67
N VAL A 997 93.08 -14.82 21.54
CA VAL A 997 94.50 -14.64 21.19
C VAL A 997 95.19 -13.68 22.16
N THR A 998 94.52 -12.62 22.62
CA THR A 998 95.08 -11.72 23.67
C THR A 998 95.18 -12.40 25.04
N SER A 999 94.25 -13.28 25.39
CA SER A 999 94.34 -14.16 26.56
C SER A 999 95.54 -15.11 26.46
N HIS A 1000 95.79 -15.67 25.27
CA HIS A 1000 96.99 -16.48 25.01
C HIS A 1000 98.28 -15.66 25.12
N SER A 1001 98.27 -14.40 24.66
CA SER A 1001 99.39 -13.45 24.82
C SER A 1001 99.65 -13.11 26.30
N GLN A 1002 98.60 -12.96 27.12
CA GLN A 1002 98.74 -12.79 28.58
C GLN A 1002 99.32 -14.03 29.26
N LYS A 1003 98.91 -15.24 28.85
CA LYS A 1003 99.53 -16.50 29.34
C LYS A 1003 101.00 -16.60 28.94
N MET A 1004 101.35 -16.20 27.72
CA MET A 1004 102.74 -16.13 27.25
C MET A 1004 103.57 -15.14 28.08
N LYS A 1005 102.99 -13.97 28.43
CA LYS A 1005 103.62 -12.99 29.33
C LYS A 1005 103.84 -13.52 30.74
N GLN A 1006 102.91 -14.28 31.32
CA GLN A 1006 103.12 -14.95 32.61
C GLN A 1006 104.26 -16.00 32.55
N ILE A 1007 104.37 -16.75 31.45
CA ILE A 1007 105.49 -17.70 31.25
C ILE A 1007 106.83 -16.97 31.14
N ILE A 1008 106.87 -15.83 30.43
CA ILE A 1008 108.06 -14.98 30.35
C ILE A 1008 108.43 -14.43 31.73
N GLN A 1009 107.46 -13.96 32.52
CA GLN A 1009 107.69 -13.45 33.87
C GLN A 1009 108.22 -14.54 34.83
N GLN A 1010 107.73 -15.78 34.73
CA GLN A 1010 108.27 -16.93 35.46
C GLN A 1010 109.69 -17.31 35.00
N LYS A 1011 110.01 -17.13 33.71
CA LYS A 1011 111.36 -17.34 33.17
C LYS A 1011 112.32 -16.24 33.65
N GLU A 1012 111.87 -14.99 33.72
CA GLU A 1012 112.63 -13.85 34.26
C GLU A 1012 112.89 -13.99 35.77
N GLU A 1013 111.94 -14.52 36.55
CA GLU A 1013 112.17 -14.86 37.96
C GLU A 1013 113.19 -16.00 38.13
N LYS A 1014 113.17 -16.99 37.24
CA LYS A 1014 114.21 -18.03 37.19
C LYS A 1014 115.58 -17.48 36.77
N ILE A 1015 115.62 -16.51 35.85
CA ILE A 1015 116.86 -15.83 35.47
C ILE A 1015 117.39 -15.02 36.64
N ARG A 1016 116.55 -14.24 37.35
CA ARG A 1016 116.94 -13.55 38.59
C ARG A 1016 117.46 -14.49 39.67
N ALA A 1017 116.85 -15.67 39.83
CA ALA A 1017 117.34 -16.69 40.76
C ALA A 1017 118.67 -17.32 40.32
N MET A 1018 118.96 -17.38 39.01
CA MET A 1018 120.27 -17.80 38.50
C MET A 1018 121.32 -16.69 38.63
N GLU A 1019 120.95 -15.44 38.41
CA GLU A 1019 121.81 -14.27 38.62
C GLU A 1019 122.21 -14.14 40.10
N GLN A 1020 121.28 -14.36 41.02
CA GLN A 1020 121.55 -14.38 42.46
C GLN A 1020 122.52 -15.52 42.85
N LYS A 1021 122.52 -16.65 42.12
CA LYS A 1021 123.54 -17.70 42.26
C LYS A 1021 124.88 -17.33 41.64
N VAL A 1022 124.90 -16.54 40.57
CA VAL A 1022 126.14 -16.01 39.97
C VAL A 1022 126.80 -15.02 40.93
N ASP A 1023 126.04 -14.18 41.64
CA ASP A 1023 126.57 -13.30 42.69
C ASP A 1023 127.19 -14.08 43.85
N GLU A 1024 126.61 -15.23 44.25
CA GLU A 1024 127.21 -16.15 45.23
C GLU A 1024 128.52 -16.79 44.72
N TYR A 1025 128.65 -17.03 43.40
CA TYR A 1025 129.89 -17.50 42.77
C TYR A 1025 130.95 -16.38 42.60
N GLU A 1026 130.54 -15.14 42.37
CA GLU A 1026 131.44 -13.97 42.34
C GLU A 1026 132.01 -13.65 43.74
N GLU A 1027 131.24 -13.88 44.81
CA GLU A 1027 131.71 -13.73 46.18
C GLU A 1027 132.72 -14.83 46.58
N ALA A 1028 132.58 -16.04 46.02
CA ALA A 1028 133.59 -17.11 46.08
C ALA A 1028 134.84 -16.79 45.21
N SER A 1029 134.68 -16.09 44.08
CA SER A 1029 135.79 -15.63 43.23
C SER A 1029 136.61 -14.49 43.88
N ARG A 1030 135.95 -13.59 44.61
CA ARG A 1030 136.61 -12.55 45.46
C ARG A 1030 137.38 -13.13 46.65
N GLN A 1031 137.18 -14.40 47.01
CA GLN A 1031 138.05 -15.15 47.93
C GLN A 1031 139.30 -15.71 47.23
N CYS A 1032 139.24 -16.03 45.94
CA CYS A 1032 140.39 -16.44 45.12
C CYS A 1032 141.29 -15.25 44.72
N GLU A 1033 140.74 -14.07 44.44
CA GLU A 1033 141.53 -12.85 44.13
C GLU A 1033 142.39 -12.36 45.30
N ARG A 1034 141.98 -12.62 46.55
CA ARG A 1034 142.78 -12.35 47.76
C ARG A 1034 144.01 -13.26 47.91
N LEU A 1035 144.07 -14.38 47.17
CA LEU A 1035 145.23 -15.27 47.10
C LEU A 1035 146.15 -14.93 45.91
N THR A 1036 145.63 -14.31 44.85
CA THR A 1036 146.40 -13.85 43.68
C THR A 1036 147.19 -12.57 43.95
N GLN A 1037 146.72 -11.71 44.88
CA GLN A 1037 147.45 -10.52 45.36
C GLN A 1037 148.74 -10.84 46.16
N LYS A 1038 148.98 -12.12 46.51
CA LYS A 1038 150.26 -12.58 47.11
C LYS A 1038 151.27 -13.10 46.08
N LEU A 1039 150.85 -13.28 44.82
CA LEU A 1039 151.75 -13.67 43.71
C LEU A 1039 152.32 -12.45 42.96
N THR A 1040 151.63 -11.31 43.03
CA THR A 1040 152.05 -10.04 42.43
C THR A 1040 153.27 -9.40 43.09
N ASP A 1041 153.67 -9.86 44.29
CA ASP A 1041 154.90 -9.42 44.98
C ASP A 1041 156.16 -10.22 44.54
N GLN A 1042 156.05 -11.22 43.67
CA GLN A 1042 157.19 -11.97 43.11
C GLN A 1042 157.52 -11.67 41.64
N GLU A 1043 156.66 -10.96 40.91
CA GLU A 1043 156.83 -10.70 39.47
C GLU A 1043 157.56 -9.37 39.15
N GLU A 1044 157.97 -8.60 40.17
CA GLU A 1044 158.89 -7.45 40.04
C GLU A 1044 160.36 -7.84 39.76
N ARG A 1045 160.65 -9.11 39.45
CA ARG A 1045 162.01 -9.61 39.15
C ARG A 1045 162.31 -9.98 37.70
N THR A 1046 161.37 -9.81 36.77
CA THR A 1046 161.62 -10.13 35.35
C THR A 1046 161.02 -9.11 34.39
N THR A 1047 161.17 -7.83 34.71
CA THR A 1047 161.21 -6.77 33.72
C THR A 1047 162.56 -6.80 33.00
N VAL A 1048 162.54 -6.66 31.67
CA VAL A 1048 163.69 -6.48 30.75
C VAL A 1048 164.13 -7.74 29.97
N LEU A 1049 163.27 -8.13 29.03
CA LEU A 1049 163.63 -8.60 27.68
C LEU A 1049 162.51 -8.12 26.73
N ASN A 1050 162.19 -6.82 26.73
CA ASN A 1050 162.79 -5.88 25.79
C ASN A 1050 162.98 -6.47 24.37
N ASN A 1051 161.88 -6.40 23.61
CA ASN A 1051 161.85 -5.84 22.26
C ASN A 1051 162.79 -6.43 21.22
N ARG A 1052 162.27 -7.34 20.38
CA ARG A 1052 162.64 -7.36 18.95
C ARG A 1052 161.63 -8.15 18.08
N MET A 1053 160.81 -7.39 17.36
CA MET A 1053 160.30 -7.67 16.00
C MET A 1053 159.25 -8.80 15.87
N SER A 1054 158.00 -8.52 15.48
CA SER A 1054 157.55 -7.92 14.22
C SER A 1054 158.06 -8.69 13.00
N GLU A 1055 157.31 -9.73 12.63
CA GLU A 1055 156.92 -10.08 11.25
C GLU A 1055 155.79 -11.11 11.37
N LEU A 1056 154.52 -10.67 11.30
CA LEU A 1056 153.73 -10.45 10.07
C LEU A 1056 153.31 -11.80 9.46
N GLU A 1057 152.03 -12.16 9.60
CA GLU A 1057 151.01 -11.92 8.56
C GLU A 1057 150.85 -13.14 7.62
N GLU A 1058 150.35 -14.25 8.14
CA GLU A 1058 149.76 -15.27 7.25
C GLU A 1058 148.57 -16.03 7.85
N HIS A 1059 147.89 -15.45 8.85
CA HIS A 1059 146.63 -16.01 9.37
C HIS A 1059 145.47 -15.01 9.51
N GLU A 1060 145.65 -13.73 9.16
CA GLU A 1060 144.55 -12.74 9.16
C GLU A 1060 143.79 -12.66 7.81
N ASN A 1061 144.39 -13.12 6.70
CA ASN A 1061 143.78 -13.06 5.36
C ASN A 1061 142.76 -14.17 5.07
N ASN A 1062 142.78 -15.29 5.81
CA ASN A 1062 141.78 -16.36 5.63
C ASN A 1062 140.46 -16.12 6.41
N ASN A 1063 140.43 -15.18 7.37
CA ASN A 1063 139.20 -14.84 8.10
C ASN A 1063 138.46 -13.60 7.53
N LYS A 1064 139.12 -12.80 6.68
CA LYS A 1064 138.48 -11.68 5.94
C LYS A 1064 137.63 -12.13 4.75
N ARG A 1065 137.92 -13.31 4.16
CA ARG A 1065 137.21 -13.85 2.98
C ARG A 1065 135.83 -14.44 3.31
N LEU A 1066 135.63 -14.95 4.53
CA LEU A 1066 134.33 -15.44 5.02
C LEU A 1066 133.38 -14.32 5.48
N LYS A 1067 133.92 -13.18 5.98
CA LYS A 1067 133.12 -11.99 6.29
C LYS A 1067 132.55 -11.29 5.04
N LEU A 1068 133.26 -11.32 3.91
CA LEU A 1068 132.83 -10.65 2.66
C LEU A 1068 131.63 -11.33 1.97
N MET A 1069 131.43 -12.63 2.18
CA MET A 1069 130.28 -13.38 1.63
C MET A 1069 128.99 -13.17 2.42
N VAL A 1070 129.08 -12.89 3.73
CA VAL A 1070 127.93 -12.58 4.59
C VAL A 1070 127.45 -11.14 4.32
N THR A 1071 128.37 -10.18 4.17
CA THR A 1071 128.02 -8.80 3.80
C THR A 1071 127.38 -8.68 2.41
N GLN A 1072 127.79 -9.48 1.43
CA GLN A 1072 127.15 -9.50 0.10
C GLN A 1072 125.72 -10.07 0.09
N LYS A 1073 125.35 -10.91 1.07
CA LYS A 1073 123.99 -11.43 1.23
C LYS A 1073 123.10 -10.44 2.00
N ASP A 1074 123.65 -9.77 3.01
CA ASP A 1074 122.96 -8.71 3.77
C ASP A 1074 122.71 -7.44 2.93
N ASP A 1075 123.62 -7.07 2.04
CA ASP A 1075 123.43 -5.93 1.11
C ASP A 1075 122.35 -6.22 0.04
N ARG A 1076 122.16 -7.50 -0.31
CA ARG A 1076 121.10 -7.93 -1.26
C ARG A 1076 119.73 -8.03 -0.60
N VAL A 1077 119.67 -8.33 0.71
CA VAL A 1077 118.44 -8.24 1.51
C VAL A 1077 118.06 -6.78 1.72
N LYS A 1078 119.01 -5.91 2.07
CA LYS A 1078 118.75 -4.45 2.17
C LYS A 1078 118.31 -3.83 0.85
N TYR A 1079 118.89 -4.22 -0.29
CA TYR A 1079 118.46 -3.74 -1.60
C TYR A 1079 117.03 -4.20 -1.96
N LEU A 1080 116.64 -5.42 -1.58
CA LEU A 1080 115.29 -5.94 -1.79
C LEU A 1080 114.28 -5.30 -0.82
N GLU A 1081 114.64 -5.05 0.44
CA GLU A 1081 113.83 -4.33 1.41
C GLU A 1081 113.63 -2.86 1.00
N GLN A 1082 114.66 -2.20 0.49
CA GLN A 1082 114.59 -0.82 0.00
C GLN A 1082 113.80 -0.73 -1.31
N SER A 1083 113.91 -1.73 -2.21
CA SER A 1083 113.05 -1.83 -3.40
C SER A 1083 111.59 -2.13 -3.06
N LEU A 1084 111.33 -2.92 -1.99
CA LEU A 1084 109.98 -3.21 -1.51
C LEU A 1084 109.36 -1.97 -0.85
N GLN A 1085 110.17 -1.22 -0.09
CA GLN A 1085 109.77 0.04 0.54
C GLN A 1085 109.52 1.14 -0.51
N ASP A 1086 110.30 1.20 -1.59
CA ASP A 1086 110.06 2.10 -2.72
C ASP A 1086 108.81 1.73 -3.53
N THR A 1087 108.49 0.43 -3.67
CA THR A 1087 107.20 0.01 -4.25
C THR A 1087 106.03 0.25 -3.30
N GLN A 1088 106.21 0.13 -1.99
CA GLN A 1088 105.19 0.47 -0.98
C GLN A 1088 104.91 1.98 -0.96
N ILE A 1089 105.96 2.81 -1.11
CA ILE A 1089 105.85 4.27 -1.20
C ILE A 1089 105.21 4.68 -2.54
N LYS A 1090 105.46 3.97 -3.64
CA LYS A 1090 104.75 4.18 -4.91
C LYS A 1090 103.28 3.76 -4.86
N CYS A 1091 102.95 2.64 -4.21
CA CYS A 1091 101.57 2.19 -4.02
C CYS A 1091 100.79 3.17 -3.12
N THR A 1092 101.38 3.62 -2.01
CA THR A 1092 100.75 4.62 -1.12
C THR A 1092 100.63 6.00 -1.77
N ASN A 1093 101.56 6.40 -2.64
CA ASN A 1093 101.44 7.63 -3.42
C ASN A 1093 100.38 7.53 -4.54
N LEU A 1094 100.23 6.38 -5.19
CA LEU A 1094 99.15 6.11 -6.15
C LEU A 1094 97.78 5.99 -5.44
N GLU A 1095 97.72 5.40 -4.26
CA GLU A 1095 96.52 5.37 -3.40
C GLU A 1095 96.14 6.78 -2.93
N ASN A 1096 97.13 7.63 -2.60
CA ASN A 1096 96.90 9.03 -2.26
C ASN A 1096 96.53 9.91 -3.48
N GLU A 1097 97.01 9.58 -4.68
CA GLU A 1097 96.54 10.21 -5.94
C GLU A 1097 95.14 9.75 -6.31
N ILE A 1098 94.82 8.46 -6.16
CA ILE A 1098 93.47 7.91 -6.33
C ILE A 1098 92.52 8.54 -5.31
N ALA A 1099 92.91 8.66 -4.05
CA ALA A 1099 92.12 9.32 -3.00
C ALA A 1099 91.94 10.83 -3.25
N LYS A 1100 92.94 11.53 -3.82
CA LYS A 1100 92.80 12.94 -4.25
C LYS A 1100 91.93 13.09 -5.50
N VAL A 1101 91.98 12.15 -6.44
CA VAL A 1101 91.10 12.13 -7.62
C VAL A 1101 89.68 11.74 -7.22
N HIS A 1102 89.49 10.80 -6.30
CA HIS A 1102 88.19 10.46 -5.71
C HIS A 1102 87.63 11.62 -4.90
N SER A 1103 88.42 12.27 -4.04
CA SER A 1103 87.98 13.46 -3.30
C SER A 1103 87.63 14.61 -4.25
N LYS A 1104 88.37 14.83 -5.34
CA LYS A 1104 88.01 15.83 -6.37
C LYS A 1104 86.79 15.42 -7.20
N TYR A 1105 86.56 14.13 -7.47
CA TYR A 1105 85.37 13.64 -8.17
C TYR A 1105 84.13 13.69 -7.26
N GLU A 1106 84.27 13.31 -5.99
CA GLU A 1106 83.24 13.46 -4.96
C GLU A 1106 82.90 14.92 -4.74
N GLU A 1107 83.88 15.83 -4.64
CA GLU A 1107 83.61 17.25 -4.49
C GLU A 1107 82.97 17.86 -5.76
N LYS A 1108 83.27 17.32 -6.96
CA LYS A 1108 82.65 17.74 -8.23
C LYS A 1108 81.26 17.15 -8.42
N VAL A 1109 81.01 15.93 -7.96
CA VAL A 1109 79.69 15.28 -7.91
C VAL A 1109 78.82 15.92 -6.82
N LYS A 1110 79.41 16.29 -5.69
CA LYS A 1110 78.74 16.99 -4.59
C LYS A 1110 78.42 18.45 -4.95
N ARG A 1111 79.33 19.18 -5.63
CA ARG A 1111 79.01 20.48 -6.24
C ARG A 1111 77.98 20.36 -7.37
N SER A 1112 78.01 19.31 -8.19
CA SER A 1112 76.99 19.08 -9.23
C SER A 1112 75.63 18.66 -8.67
N LEU A 1113 75.60 17.94 -7.54
CA LEU A 1113 74.39 17.59 -6.78
C LEU A 1113 73.86 18.81 -6.02
N GLU A 1114 74.73 19.64 -5.44
CA GLU A 1114 74.37 20.92 -4.81
C GLU A 1114 73.90 21.94 -5.86
N ASP A 1115 74.44 21.95 -7.08
CA ASP A 1115 73.93 22.76 -8.20
C ASP A 1115 72.58 22.23 -8.72
N VAL A 1116 72.37 20.91 -8.76
CA VAL A 1116 71.08 20.30 -9.10
C VAL A 1116 70.04 20.51 -8.00
N ASP A 1117 70.44 20.44 -6.72
CA ASP A 1117 69.58 20.68 -5.57
C ASP A 1117 69.30 22.17 -5.40
N THR A 1118 70.24 23.07 -5.66
CA THR A 1118 69.97 24.52 -5.71
C THR A 1118 69.14 24.90 -6.95
N HIS A 1119 69.29 24.23 -8.09
CA HIS A 1119 68.36 24.37 -9.22
C HIS A 1119 66.98 23.78 -8.91
N ARG A 1120 66.88 22.68 -8.17
CA ARG A 1120 65.63 22.08 -7.71
C ARG A 1120 64.96 22.94 -6.66
N ILE A 1121 65.71 23.53 -5.72
CA ILE A 1121 65.22 24.47 -4.71
C ILE A 1121 64.82 25.79 -5.36
N ARG A 1122 65.60 26.37 -6.29
CA ARG A 1122 65.19 27.57 -7.04
C ARG A 1122 63.99 27.31 -7.96
N ARG A 1123 63.89 26.12 -8.56
CA ARG A 1123 62.72 25.71 -9.35
C ARG A 1123 61.51 25.50 -8.46
N ASN A 1124 61.67 24.86 -7.30
CA ASN A 1124 60.61 24.64 -6.33
C ASN A 1124 60.19 25.95 -5.65
N GLU A 1125 61.09 26.88 -5.38
CA GLU A 1125 60.77 28.22 -4.91
C GLU A 1125 60.14 29.07 -6.02
N SER A 1126 60.56 28.92 -7.28
CA SER A 1126 59.89 29.58 -8.41
C SER A 1126 58.50 28.99 -8.67
N VAL A 1127 58.31 27.68 -8.44
CA VAL A 1127 57.01 27.02 -8.49
C VAL A 1127 56.17 27.45 -7.30
N ARG A 1128 56.73 27.49 -6.08
CA ARG A 1128 56.05 27.98 -4.87
C ARG A 1128 55.66 29.45 -4.98
N ARG A 1129 56.52 30.30 -5.54
CA ARG A 1129 56.17 31.71 -5.84
C ARG A 1129 55.10 31.80 -6.92
N ARG A 1130 55.14 30.95 -7.95
CA ARG A 1130 54.07 30.88 -8.97
C ARG A 1130 52.77 30.33 -8.39
N GLU A 1131 52.81 29.38 -7.48
CA GLU A 1131 51.66 28.82 -6.77
C GLU A 1131 51.10 29.80 -5.75
N GLU A 1132 51.94 30.56 -5.04
CA GLU A 1132 51.53 31.67 -4.17
C GLU A 1132 50.94 32.82 -5.02
N GLN A 1133 51.51 33.08 -6.19
CA GLN A 1133 50.99 34.07 -7.13
C GLN A 1133 49.68 33.61 -7.78
N ILE A 1134 49.55 32.32 -8.14
CA ILE A 1134 48.31 31.68 -8.58
C ILE A 1134 47.28 31.72 -7.46
N LYS A 1135 47.63 31.37 -6.21
CA LYS A 1135 46.72 31.51 -5.06
C LYS A 1135 46.32 32.97 -4.81
N SER A 1136 47.21 33.93 -5.02
CA SER A 1136 46.88 35.36 -4.93
C SER A 1136 45.97 35.81 -6.09
N LEU A 1137 46.18 35.26 -7.29
CA LEU A 1137 45.36 35.50 -8.48
C LEU A 1137 44.03 34.77 -8.42
N GLU A 1138 43.95 33.62 -7.77
CA GLU A 1138 42.73 32.86 -7.46
C GLU A 1138 41.94 33.55 -6.36
N LYS A 1139 42.62 34.11 -5.34
CA LYS A 1139 41.97 34.96 -4.33
C LYS A 1139 41.54 36.30 -4.91
N SER A 1140 42.25 36.82 -5.92
CA SER A 1140 41.84 38.01 -6.67
C SER A 1140 40.74 37.70 -7.68
N ARG A 1141 40.75 36.49 -8.27
CA ARG A 1141 39.71 35.97 -9.14
C ARG A 1141 38.45 35.64 -8.36
N SER A 1142 38.51 35.10 -7.15
CA SER A 1142 37.33 34.89 -6.30
C SER A 1142 36.78 36.23 -5.78
N LYS A 1143 37.65 37.20 -5.50
CA LYS A 1143 37.23 38.60 -5.25
C LYS A 1143 36.62 39.26 -6.49
N LEU A 1144 37.15 39.00 -7.68
CA LEU A 1144 36.59 39.49 -8.93
C LEU A 1144 35.31 38.75 -9.29
N GLU A 1145 35.18 37.45 -9.03
CA GLU A 1145 33.98 36.63 -9.23
C GLU A 1145 32.90 37.03 -8.23
N THR A 1146 33.24 37.38 -6.98
CA THR A 1146 32.26 37.97 -6.03
C THR A 1146 31.87 39.39 -6.43
N VAL A 1147 32.78 40.20 -6.98
CA VAL A 1147 32.43 41.50 -7.59
C VAL A 1147 31.64 41.31 -8.89
N LEU A 1148 31.90 40.26 -9.67
CA LEU A 1148 31.18 39.93 -10.90
C LEU A 1148 29.79 39.40 -10.56
N HIS A 1149 29.63 38.60 -9.50
CA HIS A 1149 28.33 38.17 -8.98
C HIS A 1149 27.57 39.33 -8.35
N ALA A 1150 28.26 40.27 -7.68
CA ALA A 1150 27.64 41.50 -7.21
C ALA A 1150 27.26 42.44 -8.37
N GLN A 1151 28.04 42.47 -9.45
CA GLN A 1151 27.72 43.18 -10.68
C GLN A 1151 26.66 42.47 -11.52
N GLU A 1152 26.59 41.13 -11.52
CA GLU A 1152 25.54 40.31 -12.12
C GLU A 1152 24.25 40.49 -11.34
N GLY A 1153 24.30 40.55 -10.00
CA GLY A 1153 23.18 40.96 -9.16
C GLY A 1153 22.76 42.42 -9.41
N HIS A 1154 23.71 43.32 -9.69
CA HIS A 1154 23.39 44.69 -10.10
C HIS A 1154 22.86 44.79 -11.54
N ILE A 1155 23.32 43.91 -12.44
CA ILE A 1155 22.84 43.75 -13.82
C ILE A 1155 21.45 43.11 -13.81
N GLN A 1156 21.17 42.17 -12.92
CA GLN A 1156 19.87 41.56 -12.70
C GLN A 1156 18.91 42.60 -12.10
N SER A 1157 19.35 43.39 -11.11
CA SER A 1157 18.59 44.53 -10.59
C SER A 1157 18.39 45.64 -11.64
N LEU A 1158 19.36 45.85 -12.55
CA LEU A 1158 19.22 46.74 -13.71
C LEU A 1158 18.30 46.14 -14.77
N GLN A 1159 18.28 44.82 -14.96
CA GLN A 1159 17.38 44.10 -15.86
C GLN A 1159 15.96 44.11 -15.33
N ASP A 1160 15.74 43.97 -14.02
CA ASP A 1160 14.42 44.12 -13.37
C ASP A 1160 13.92 45.57 -13.47
N ARG A 1161 14.82 46.56 -13.34
CA ARG A 1161 14.50 47.98 -13.61
C ARG A 1161 14.31 48.27 -15.10
N LEU A 1162 14.99 47.55 -15.99
CA LEU A 1162 14.83 47.66 -17.44
C LEU A 1162 13.55 46.98 -17.91
N GLU A 1163 13.13 45.87 -17.31
CA GLU A 1163 11.82 45.23 -17.52
C GLU A 1163 10.70 46.12 -16.99
N GLY A 1164 10.90 46.80 -15.86
CA GLY A 1164 10.03 47.89 -15.42
C GLY A 1164 9.96 49.05 -16.41
N SER A 1165 11.09 49.48 -16.96
CA SER A 1165 11.15 50.55 -17.98
C SER A 1165 10.64 50.10 -19.36
N VAL A 1166 10.74 48.81 -19.71
CA VAL A 1166 10.20 48.20 -20.94
C VAL A 1166 8.70 48.00 -20.82
N SER A 1167 8.16 47.73 -19.62
CA SER A 1167 6.73 47.80 -19.33
C SER A 1167 6.16 49.21 -19.53
N ASP A 1168 6.91 50.26 -19.15
CA ASP A 1168 6.54 51.64 -19.41
C ASP A 1168 6.81 52.10 -20.87
N ARG A 1169 7.77 51.48 -21.57
CA ARG A 1169 8.02 51.69 -23.02
C ARG A 1169 6.96 50.99 -23.89
N ASN A 1170 6.39 49.87 -23.43
CA ASN A 1170 5.24 49.20 -24.06
C ASN A 1170 3.92 49.99 -23.87
N LYS A 1171 3.81 50.82 -22.83
CA LYS A 1171 2.76 51.85 -22.69
C LYS A 1171 3.00 53.09 -23.58
N LEU A 1172 4.22 53.31 -24.08
CA LEU A 1172 4.55 54.33 -25.10
C LEU A 1172 4.37 53.82 -26.54
N GLY A 1173 4.57 52.52 -26.79
CA GLY A 1173 4.30 51.88 -28.08
C GLY A 1173 2.83 51.94 -28.50
N THR A 1174 1.90 51.85 -27.54
CA THR A 1174 0.46 52.04 -27.79
C THR A 1174 0.05 53.49 -28.09
N ASN A 1175 0.92 54.48 -27.81
CA ASN A 1175 0.75 55.88 -28.21
C ASN A 1175 1.44 56.21 -29.54
N ILE A 1176 2.40 55.40 -30.00
CA ILE A 1176 3.07 55.56 -31.31
C ILE A 1176 2.21 54.97 -32.44
N SER A 1177 1.56 53.82 -32.23
CA SER A 1177 0.61 53.26 -33.21
C SER A 1177 -0.66 54.12 -33.41
N LYS A 1178 -1.00 54.99 -32.43
CA LYS A 1178 -2.06 56.01 -32.60
C LYS A 1178 -1.60 57.26 -33.36
N LYS A 1179 -0.28 57.51 -33.47
CA LYS A 1179 0.30 58.63 -34.24
C LYS A 1179 0.71 58.22 -35.66
N GLU A 1180 1.08 56.96 -35.90
CA GLU A 1180 1.32 56.40 -37.24
C GLU A 1180 0.03 56.31 -38.09
N ALA A 1181 -1.13 56.12 -37.45
CA ALA A 1181 -2.44 56.20 -38.12
C ALA A 1181 -2.84 57.63 -38.57
N ILE A 1182 -2.24 58.67 -37.98
CA ILE A 1182 -2.49 60.09 -38.31
C ILE A 1182 -1.48 60.59 -39.36
N ILE A 1183 -0.27 60.03 -39.40
CA ILE A 1183 0.76 60.34 -40.42
C ILE A 1183 0.37 59.75 -41.79
N ASN A 1184 -0.19 58.54 -41.82
CA ASN A 1184 -0.68 57.92 -43.06
C ASN A 1184 -1.92 58.61 -43.67
N GLN A 1185 -2.64 59.44 -42.91
CA GLN A 1185 -3.73 60.30 -43.40
C GLN A 1185 -3.24 61.69 -43.90
N LEU A 1186 -1.99 62.06 -43.60
CA LEU A 1186 -1.36 63.32 -44.04
C LEU A 1186 -0.49 63.12 -45.29
N GLU A 1187 0.11 61.95 -45.47
CA GLU A 1187 0.90 61.61 -46.67
C GLU A 1187 0.04 61.40 -47.94
N THR A 1188 -1.23 61.01 -47.79
CA THR A 1188 -2.19 60.93 -48.91
C THR A 1188 -2.75 62.28 -49.34
N LYS A 1189 -2.61 63.33 -48.52
CA LYS A 1189 -3.07 64.71 -48.83
C LYS A 1189 -1.98 65.63 -49.39
N ILE A 1190 -0.71 65.23 -49.32
CA ILE A 1190 0.44 65.96 -49.89
C ILE A 1190 0.71 65.53 -51.33
N LEU A 1191 0.37 64.27 -51.70
CA LEU A 1191 0.44 63.74 -53.05
C LEU A 1191 -0.60 64.33 -54.04
N GLU A 1192 -1.59 65.10 -53.56
CA GLU A 1192 -2.58 65.79 -54.41
C GLU A 1192 -2.35 67.32 -54.52
N LEU A 1193 -1.29 67.90 -53.89
CA LEU A 1193 -1.07 69.36 -53.89
C LEU A 1193 0.30 69.84 -54.43
N GLU A 1194 1.22 68.95 -54.83
CA GLU A 1194 2.51 69.36 -55.43
C GLU A 1194 2.63 69.07 -56.94
N GLU A 1195 1.51 68.77 -57.61
CA GLU A 1195 1.42 68.63 -59.07
C GLU A 1195 0.95 69.90 -59.81
N SER A 1196 1.12 71.09 -59.22
CA SER A 1196 0.87 72.34 -59.96
C SER A 1196 1.82 73.50 -59.57
N THR A 1197 2.37 74.15 -60.61
CA THR A 1197 3.29 75.31 -60.63
C THR A 1197 4.79 74.94 -60.57
N GLY A 1198 5.52 74.74 -61.67
CA GLY A 1198 5.77 75.67 -62.78
C GLY A 1198 7.03 76.49 -62.45
N GLU A 1199 8.26 76.19 -62.90
CA GLU A 1199 8.69 75.49 -64.10
C GLU A 1199 10.10 74.88 -63.90
N THR A 1200 10.19 73.58 -64.15
CA THR A 1200 11.39 72.78 -64.42
C THR A 1200 12.17 73.34 -65.61
N LYS A 1201 13.03 74.34 -65.40
CA LYS A 1201 14.02 74.71 -66.44
C LYS A 1201 15.33 75.38 -66.02
N LYS A 1202 15.60 75.71 -64.74
CA LYS A 1202 16.84 76.46 -64.40
C LYS A 1202 17.70 76.01 -63.23
N SER A 1203 17.48 74.85 -62.60
CA SER A 1203 18.53 74.30 -61.71
C SER A 1203 18.58 72.78 -61.55
N ASN A 1204 18.04 72.04 -62.53
CA ASN A 1204 18.62 70.76 -62.94
C ASN A 1204 20.07 70.92 -63.51
N GLU A 1205 20.63 72.13 -63.55
CA GLU A 1205 22.04 72.42 -63.84
C GLU A 1205 22.93 72.64 -62.59
N LEU A 1206 22.39 73.03 -61.44
CA LEU A 1206 23.21 73.34 -60.27
C LEU A 1206 23.45 72.12 -59.36
N ILE A 1207 22.50 71.18 -59.34
CA ILE A 1207 22.61 69.90 -58.65
C ILE A 1207 23.65 69.00 -59.35
N LYS A 1208 23.73 69.05 -60.68
CA LYS A 1208 24.72 68.32 -61.50
C LYS A 1208 26.19 68.72 -61.21
N LYS A 1209 26.45 69.97 -60.81
CA LYS A 1209 27.80 70.46 -60.48
C LYS A 1209 28.30 70.06 -59.10
N LYS A 1210 27.40 69.81 -58.14
CA LYS A 1210 27.79 69.45 -56.78
C LYS A 1210 28.00 67.94 -56.63
N ASP A 1211 27.20 67.14 -57.35
CA ASP A 1211 27.37 65.69 -57.44
C ASP A 1211 28.66 65.27 -58.20
N GLU A 1212 29.19 66.11 -59.10
CA GLU A 1212 30.51 65.91 -59.73
C GLU A 1212 31.69 66.17 -58.79
N THR A 1213 31.56 67.05 -57.79
CA THR A 1213 32.64 67.38 -56.84
C THR A 1213 32.78 66.33 -55.75
N ILE A 1214 31.69 65.75 -55.27
CA ILE A 1214 31.73 64.72 -54.22
C ILE A 1214 32.29 63.41 -54.79
N LYS A 1215 31.92 63.07 -56.04
CA LYS A 1215 32.49 61.94 -56.78
C LYS A 1215 34.03 62.04 -56.96
N ARG A 1216 34.58 63.25 -57.13
CA ARG A 1216 36.04 63.48 -57.20
C ARG A 1216 36.78 63.29 -55.87
N TYR A 1217 36.11 63.45 -54.73
CA TYR A 1217 36.72 63.21 -53.42
C TYR A 1217 36.72 61.72 -53.06
N GLU A 1218 35.67 60.99 -53.45
CA GLU A 1218 35.59 59.53 -53.29
C GLU A 1218 36.57 58.77 -54.21
N ASP A 1219 36.82 59.28 -55.43
CA ASP A 1219 37.81 58.71 -56.35
C ASP A 1219 39.27 59.02 -55.92
N ARG A 1220 39.52 60.13 -55.21
CA ARG A 1220 40.85 60.46 -54.62
C ARG A 1220 41.22 59.60 -53.43
N VAL A 1221 40.25 59.13 -52.64
CA VAL A 1221 40.50 58.20 -51.53
C VAL A 1221 40.85 56.80 -52.06
N ARG A 1222 40.18 56.35 -53.13
CA ARG A 1222 40.52 55.09 -53.83
C ARG A 1222 41.88 55.14 -54.53
N GLU A 1223 42.34 56.30 -55.00
CA GLU A 1223 43.66 56.48 -55.63
C GLU A 1223 44.82 56.42 -54.61
N VAL A 1224 44.62 56.89 -53.37
CA VAL A 1224 45.64 56.86 -52.30
C VAL A 1224 45.88 55.43 -51.78
N GLU A 1225 44.85 54.59 -51.74
CA GLU A 1225 45.01 53.18 -51.32
C GLU A 1225 45.65 52.32 -52.42
N LEU A 1226 45.37 52.62 -53.70
CA LEU A 1226 46.07 52.03 -54.87
C LEU A 1226 47.58 52.37 -54.90
N VAL A 1227 48.00 53.50 -54.29
CA VAL A 1227 49.41 53.88 -54.14
C VAL A 1227 50.08 53.13 -52.98
N LEU A 1228 49.37 52.84 -51.89
CA LEU A 1228 49.84 52.00 -50.77
C LEU A 1228 50.04 50.53 -51.18
N ALA A 1229 49.17 50.01 -52.06
CA ALA A 1229 49.34 48.69 -52.65
C ALA A 1229 50.62 48.58 -53.51
N ARG A 1230 51.02 49.67 -54.19
CA ARG A 1230 52.26 49.76 -54.99
C ARG A 1230 53.54 49.95 -54.17
N THR A 1231 53.46 50.41 -52.92
CA THR A 1231 54.62 50.53 -52.01
C THR A 1231 54.98 49.21 -51.34
N LYS A 1232 54.00 48.32 -51.15
CA LYS A 1232 54.25 46.96 -50.62
C LYS A 1232 54.91 46.03 -51.66
N THR A 1233 54.63 46.21 -52.96
CA THR A 1233 55.29 45.46 -54.03
C THR A 1233 56.74 45.91 -54.27
N THR A 1234 57.10 47.18 -54.02
CA THR A 1234 58.49 47.67 -54.11
C THR A 1234 59.37 47.24 -52.93
N ASN A 1235 58.79 46.96 -51.75
CA ASN A 1235 59.57 46.42 -50.62
C ASN A 1235 59.90 44.94 -50.81
N ARG A 1236 59.01 44.17 -51.46
CA ARG A 1236 59.25 42.77 -51.81
C ARG A 1236 60.45 42.60 -52.76
N GLU A 1237 60.62 43.51 -53.72
CA GLU A 1237 61.79 43.57 -54.62
C GLU A 1237 63.08 44.06 -53.94
N LYS A 1238 62.99 44.78 -52.81
CA LYS A 1238 64.16 45.19 -52.01
C LYS A 1238 64.64 44.05 -51.11
N ASP A 1239 63.73 43.28 -50.53
CA ASP A 1239 64.08 42.13 -49.68
C ASP A 1239 64.68 40.99 -50.51
N GLU A 1240 64.19 40.75 -51.73
CA GLU A 1240 64.79 39.79 -52.68
C GLU A 1240 66.20 40.23 -53.16
N LYS A 1241 66.51 41.53 -53.15
CA LYS A 1241 67.84 42.08 -53.43
C LYS A 1241 68.79 42.01 -52.22
N ILE A 1242 68.26 42.08 -51.01
CA ILE A 1242 69.00 41.84 -49.76
C ILE A 1242 69.40 40.36 -49.67
N ASP A 1243 68.51 39.47 -50.08
CA ASP A 1243 68.79 38.02 -50.18
C ASP A 1243 69.90 37.70 -51.22
N ALA A 1244 70.04 38.52 -52.26
CA ALA A 1244 71.10 38.41 -53.28
C ALA A 1244 72.45 39.02 -52.87
N LEU A 1245 72.48 39.94 -51.91
CA LEU A 1245 73.72 40.54 -51.38
C LEU A 1245 74.30 39.77 -50.19
N GLN A 1246 73.49 39.05 -49.41
CA GLN A 1246 74.00 38.18 -48.33
C GLN A 1246 74.49 36.82 -48.84
N LYS A 1247 74.10 36.40 -50.05
CA LYS A 1247 74.66 35.25 -50.76
C LYS A 1247 76.03 35.54 -51.42
N ARG A 1248 76.52 36.78 -51.36
CA ARG A 1248 77.82 37.22 -51.90
C ARG A 1248 78.74 37.63 -50.76
#